data_AF-A0A7S3DAL0-F1
#
_entry.id   AF-A0A7S3DAL0-F1
#
_cell.length_a   1.000
_cell.length_b   1.000
_cell.length_c   1.000
_cell.angle_alpha   90.00
_cell.angle_beta   90.00
_cell.angle_gamma   90.00
#
_symmetry.space_group_name_H-M   'P 1'
#
loop_
_entity.id
_entity.type
_entity.pdbx_description
1 polymer ?
#
loop_
_entity_poly.entity_id
_entity_poly.type
_entity_poly.pdbx_seq_one_letter_code
_entity_poly.pdbx_strand_id
1 'polypeptide(L)'
;MDLQLVQSDLLQVSFVGRNTLQLLPPGKRPTRKVAIGDNDGCVEVFGVKKGEITRVFKQQLGTKGEAISRLALGGKSGKKEQIYAAQGTTIRGVTKKGKEFFKLKTTLSETISSMYVEDNSIWTTGEYVFTKFEDGKDRFFALATDRIREMTVSHFMGLDERGVILSCQDRFLRMVIQDTFHHEKLIPGAAAALTWNQSAGGSTSAASVDEQATRLPGGQELLFGTDNGVIGQMMVNNTAFADGWIVPNVNKAGSITNMGVADLTKDGLNDVVVGRDDGLVEVYCFDVSPRDPQMNFKRSVGESIRSLEAGHVSMTEYDEIIVATYSGKVMSYSNDVPAEDEAGVGLAVEGTAAKEDDPLAKRERRKKRKDNSRKQLRALREEVDKLAEKLAEKKTRQLQTTDEVISTHVNFHVNQSIRLIPEEAAYAITIEIENALDSIVLQSDVQLNLLDVDDNLAIVCKSDVDARQDKTSKVLATYRCQDSVNRIQVKLRTFEGKQGNIKVYVIPRASPKTSQLLVFPIKPLSLHERVYNLAANTPMNTLKFTGKFSLLDVHSWLSMALPDVPAKTGDADTLQMCFQSTFLSTVVLTTSRKGEVSVKSDSVSSIAMVKEVITREAVNRKVQLNLSVDVNNDSIEHVLNLVRDRLTPLFQLSQRKKALDALSEIKMQVGKERREGVRARVGVCWEGGGTFLFTAS
;
A
#
# COMPACT_ATOMS: atom_id res chain seq x y z
N MET A 1 -25.27 -6.54 -7.92
CA MET A 1 -25.55 -5.24 -8.56
C MET A 1 -24.24 -4.52 -8.74
N ASP A 2 -23.95 -3.98 -9.92
CA ASP A 2 -22.72 -3.20 -10.14
C ASP A 2 -22.86 -1.84 -9.47
N LEU A 3 -21.98 -1.54 -8.51
CA LEU A 3 -22.00 -0.29 -7.77
C LEU A 3 -21.34 0.80 -8.63
N GLN A 4 -22.07 1.87 -8.94
CA GLN A 4 -21.53 3.00 -9.70
C GLN A 4 -21.37 4.23 -8.79
N LEU A 5 -20.13 4.47 -8.36
CA LEU A 5 -19.79 5.65 -7.58
C LEU A 5 -19.15 6.74 -8.45
N VAL A 6 -19.58 7.96 -8.21
CA VAL A 6 -19.15 9.15 -8.97
C VAL A 6 -18.19 9.96 -8.12
N GLN A 7 -17.06 10.30 -8.74
CA GLN A 7 -16.05 11.14 -8.13
C GLN A 7 -16.48 12.60 -8.10
N SER A 8 -16.33 13.24 -6.94
CA SER A 8 -16.42 14.68 -6.75
C SER A 8 -15.18 15.17 -6.02
N ASP A 9 -14.45 16.10 -6.63
CA ASP A 9 -13.28 16.71 -5.99
C ASP A 9 -13.74 17.71 -4.92
N LEU A 10 -13.24 17.53 -3.70
CA LEU A 10 -13.59 18.37 -2.57
C LEU A 10 -12.50 19.44 -2.37
N LEU A 11 -11.40 19.06 -1.73
CA LEU A 11 -10.42 20.01 -1.22
C LEU A 11 -9.01 19.61 -1.65
N GLN A 12 -8.18 20.58 -1.98
CA GLN A 12 -6.73 20.40 -2.09
C GLN A 12 -6.08 20.94 -0.82
N VAL A 13 -5.38 20.07 -0.07
CA VAL A 13 -4.49 20.44 1.03
C VAL A 13 -3.03 20.21 0.64
N SER A 14 -2.10 20.52 1.54
CA SER A 14 -0.71 20.07 1.39
C SER A 14 -0.65 18.55 1.46
N PHE A 15 0.48 17.95 1.11
CA PHE A 15 0.62 16.49 1.15
C PHE A 15 0.32 15.93 2.55
N VAL A 16 -0.22 14.71 2.60
CA VAL A 16 -0.77 14.15 3.85
C VAL A 16 -0.15 12.80 4.22
N GLY A 17 0.00 12.60 5.53
CA GLY A 17 0.38 11.33 6.13
C GLY A 17 -0.73 10.28 6.09
N ARG A 18 -0.43 9.07 6.55
CA ARG A 18 -1.43 7.98 6.62
C ARG A 18 -2.43 8.24 7.76
N ASN A 19 -3.70 7.93 7.53
CA ASN A 19 -4.79 8.05 8.52
C ASN A 19 -4.86 9.44 9.19
N THR A 20 -4.73 10.50 8.38
CA THR A 20 -4.86 11.90 8.81
C THR A 20 -6.19 12.54 8.39
N LEU A 21 -7.16 11.75 7.93
CA LEU A 21 -8.54 12.18 7.67
C LEU A 21 -9.48 11.47 8.63
N GLN A 22 -10.44 12.21 9.19
CA GLN A 22 -11.46 11.70 10.11
C GLN A 22 -12.81 12.36 9.83
N LEU A 23 -13.91 11.61 9.97
CA LEU A 23 -15.27 12.16 9.89
C LEU A 23 -15.80 12.50 11.28
N LEU A 24 -16.06 13.78 11.54
CA LEU A 24 -16.70 14.19 12.79
C LEU A 24 -18.09 13.57 12.94
N PRO A 25 -18.53 13.23 14.17
CA PRO A 25 -19.86 12.69 14.39
C PRO A 25 -20.94 13.67 13.89
N PRO A 26 -22.11 13.16 13.45
CA PRO A 26 -23.19 14.01 12.98
C PRO A 26 -23.66 14.95 14.10
N GLY A 27 -23.93 16.20 13.72
CA GLY A 27 -24.42 17.23 14.63
C GLY A 27 -25.94 17.31 14.59
N LYS A 28 -26.48 18.54 14.49
CA LYS A 28 -27.92 18.76 14.22
C LYS A 28 -28.35 18.29 12.83
N ARG A 29 -27.40 18.15 11.91
CA ARG A 29 -27.65 17.67 10.54
C ARG A 29 -27.03 16.28 10.41
N PRO A 30 -27.60 15.41 9.55
CA PRO A 30 -27.06 14.08 9.33
C PRO A 30 -25.70 14.13 8.64
N THR A 31 -25.42 15.18 7.85
CA THR A 31 -24.12 15.34 7.19
C THR A 31 -23.00 15.61 8.19
N ARG A 32 -21.94 14.83 8.03
CA ARG A 32 -20.70 14.89 8.80
C ARG A 32 -19.75 15.91 8.20
N LYS A 33 -18.83 16.37 9.04
CA LYS A 33 -17.74 17.27 8.64
C LYS A 33 -16.46 16.48 8.53
N VAL A 34 -15.63 16.85 7.57
CA VAL A 34 -14.33 16.21 7.34
C VAL A 34 -13.27 17.00 8.09
N ALA A 35 -12.47 16.33 8.90
CA ALA A 35 -11.25 16.85 9.50
C ALA A 35 -10.05 16.22 8.78
N ILE A 36 -9.09 17.05 8.37
CA ILE A 36 -7.86 16.59 7.70
C ILE A 36 -6.64 17.30 8.28
N GLY A 37 -5.56 16.54 8.45
CA GLY A 37 -4.26 17.02 8.90
C GLY A 37 -3.24 16.86 7.78
N ASP A 38 -2.45 17.91 7.53
CA ASP A 38 -1.40 17.92 6.53
C ASP A 38 0.01 17.93 7.12
N ASN A 39 1.00 17.73 6.24
CA ASN A 39 2.39 17.67 6.63
C ASN A 39 3.04 19.04 6.88
N ASP A 40 2.34 20.14 6.61
CA ASP A 40 2.76 21.47 7.04
C ASP A 40 2.42 21.73 8.52
N GLY A 41 1.66 20.82 9.15
CA GLY A 41 1.21 20.91 10.53
C GLY A 41 -0.15 21.62 10.69
N CYS A 42 -0.91 21.77 9.61
CA CYS A 42 -2.23 22.38 9.64
C CYS A 42 -3.34 21.33 9.81
N VAL A 43 -4.26 21.58 10.75
CA VAL A 43 -5.55 20.88 10.81
C VAL A 43 -6.62 21.76 10.18
N GLU A 44 -7.33 21.20 9.21
CA GLU A 44 -8.43 21.85 8.52
C GLU A 44 -9.71 21.05 8.69
N VAL A 45 -10.81 21.73 9.01
CA VAL A 45 -12.14 21.11 9.07
C VAL A 45 -13.05 21.82 8.09
N PHE A 46 -13.75 21.05 7.26
CA PHE A 46 -14.73 21.58 6.32
C PHE A 46 -16.01 20.72 6.32
N GLY A 47 -17.08 21.28 5.78
CA GLY A 47 -18.29 20.53 5.49
C GLY A 47 -18.84 20.93 4.14
N VAL A 48 -19.67 20.08 3.56
CA VAL A 48 -20.31 20.36 2.28
C VAL A 48 -21.74 20.83 2.53
N LYS A 49 -22.13 21.95 1.92
CA LYS A 49 -23.47 22.51 2.02
C LYS A 49 -23.95 22.89 0.63
N LYS A 50 -24.99 22.20 0.14
CA LYS A 50 -25.54 22.39 -1.21
C LYS A 50 -24.50 22.26 -2.32
N GLY A 51 -23.54 21.34 -2.17
CA GLY A 51 -22.44 21.13 -3.12
C GLY A 51 -21.29 22.13 -3.01
N GLU A 52 -21.38 23.14 -2.13
CA GLU A 52 -20.28 24.07 -1.88
C GLU A 52 -19.54 23.72 -0.58
N ILE A 53 -18.22 23.86 -0.63
CA ILE A 53 -17.34 23.54 0.49
C ILE A 53 -17.28 24.74 1.42
N THR A 54 -17.70 24.52 2.66
CA THR A 54 -17.65 25.52 3.72
C THR A 54 -16.56 25.14 4.70
N ARG A 55 -15.43 25.85 4.65
CA ARG A 55 -14.36 25.72 5.65
C ARG A 55 -14.87 26.19 7.01
N VAL A 56 -14.73 25.33 8.02
CA VAL A 56 -15.09 25.65 9.42
C VAL A 56 -13.92 26.35 10.10
N PHE A 57 -12.72 25.77 9.99
CA PHE A 57 -11.48 26.40 10.42
C PHE A 57 -10.29 25.77 9.67
N LYS A 58 -9.18 26.50 9.64
CA LYS A 58 -7.84 25.99 9.33
C LYS A 58 -6.90 26.53 10.40
N GLN A 59 -6.24 25.65 11.14
CA GLN A 59 -5.41 26.01 12.26
C GLN A 59 -4.04 25.37 12.10
N GLN A 60 -2.99 26.19 12.12
CA GLN A 60 -1.62 25.71 12.27
C GLN A 60 -1.45 25.21 13.70
N LEU A 61 -1.06 23.95 13.85
CA LEU A 61 -0.68 23.37 15.12
C LEU A 61 0.84 23.34 15.23
N GLY A 62 1.33 23.66 16.43
CA GLY A 62 2.76 23.63 16.72
C GLY A 62 3.60 24.51 15.81
N THR A 63 4.80 24.02 15.49
CA THR A 63 5.74 24.73 14.62
C THR A 63 5.41 24.41 13.16
N LYS A 64 5.49 25.41 12.28
CA LYS A 64 5.30 25.19 10.85
C LYS A 64 6.34 24.19 10.32
N GLY A 65 5.87 23.18 9.60
CA GLY A 65 6.70 22.10 9.05
C GLY A 65 6.82 20.86 9.93
N GLU A 66 6.25 20.85 11.14
CA GLU A 66 6.04 19.61 11.89
C GLU A 66 4.78 18.89 11.38
N ALA A 67 5.01 17.84 10.59
CA ALA A 67 3.94 17.07 9.97
C ALA A 67 2.97 16.44 10.97
N ILE A 68 1.68 16.43 10.62
CA ILE A 68 0.68 15.66 11.34
C ILE A 68 0.83 14.19 10.93
N SER A 69 1.26 13.35 11.86
CA SER A 69 1.48 11.93 11.60
C SER A 69 0.21 11.10 11.74
N ARG A 70 -0.76 11.54 12.57
CA ARG A 70 -2.04 10.86 12.80
C ARG A 70 -3.11 11.84 13.27
N LEU A 71 -4.36 11.63 12.84
CA LEU A 71 -5.53 12.21 13.47
C LEU A 71 -6.37 11.13 14.17
N ALA A 72 -6.96 11.48 15.31
CA ALA A 72 -7.96 10.66 15.98
C ALA A 72 -9.08 11.54 16.55
N LEU A 73 -10.29 11.00 16.64
CA LEU A 73 -11.38 11.63 17.35
C LEU A 73 -11.41 11.15 18.80
N GLY A 74 -11.66 12.07 19.73
CA GLY A 74 -11.74 11.80 21.16
C GLY A 74 -12.95 12.45 21.82
N GLY A 75 -13.19 12.07 23.07
CA GLY A 75 -14.37 12.40 23.85
C GLY A 75 -15.08 11.14 24.36
N LYS A 76 -16.26 11.33 24.97
CA LYS A 76 -17.06 10.22 25.50
C LYS A 76 -17.50 9.28 24.39
N SER A 77 -17.61 7.99 24.72
CA SER A 77 -18.12 6.99 23.79
C SER A 77 -19.46 7.43 23.17
N GLY A 78 -19.55 7.40 21.84
CA GLY A 78 -20.70 7.90 21.06
C GLY A 78 -20.76 9.42 20.81
N LYS A 79 -19.90 10.25 21.44
CA LYS A 79 -19.83 11.71 21.22
C LYS A 79 -18.38 12.20 21.08
N LYS A 80 -17.64 11.61 20.14
CA LYS A 80 -16.24 11.95 19.87
C LYS A 80 -16.11 13.22 19.01
N GLU A 81 -16.34 14.40 19.62
CA GLU A 81 -16.32 15.70 18.93
C GLU A 81 -14.98 16.46 19.00
N GLN A 82 -14.01 15.93 19.74
CA GLN A 82 -12.69 16.53 19.89
C GLN A 82 -11.72 15.91 18.89
N ILE A 83 -10.87 16.73 18.27
CA ILE A 83 -9.89 16.28 17.27
C ILE A 83 -8.53 16.27 17.96
N TYR A 84 -7.86 15.13 17.97
CA TYR A 84 -6.50 14.97 18.46
C TYR A 84 -5.57 14.78 17.27
N ALA A 85 -4.49 15.56 17.23
CA ALA A 85 -3.46 15.51 16.20
C ALA A 85 -2.11 15.15 16.84
N ALA A 86 -1.43 14.15 16.27
CA ALA A 86 -0.07 13.80 16.64
C ALA A 86 0.93 14.54 15.72
N GLN A 87 1.93 15.18 16.31
CA GLN A 87 3.05 15.86 15.63
C GLN A 87 4.35 15.42 16.30
N GLY A 88 5.11 14.57 15.64
CA GLY A 88 6.30 13.94 16.25
C GLY A 88 5.91 13.17 17.50
N THR A 89 6.39 13.62 18.66
CA THR A 89 6.11 13.04 20.00
C THR A 89 5.09 13.85 20.80
N THR A 90 4.45 14.86 20.20
CA THR A 90 3.48 15.73 20.87
C THR A 90 2.07 15.47 20.36
N ILE A 91 1.11 15.39 21.28
CA ILE A 91 -0.32 15.28 20.97
C ILE A 91 -0.99 16.60 21.28
N ARG A 92 -1.80 17.11 20.35
CA ARG A 92 -2.56 18.35 20.51
C ARG A 92 -4.03 18.10 20.28
N GLY A 93 -4.88 18.61 21.17
CA GLY A 93 -6.33 18.51 21.05
C GLY A 93 -6.95 19.83 20.64
N VAL A 94 -7.78 19.79 19.62
CA VAL A 94 -8.53 20.91 19.05
C VAL A 94 -10.01 20.61 19.09
N THR A 95 -10.81 21.59 19.49
CA THR A 95 -12.27 21.46 19.46
C THR A 95 -12.79 21.42 18.01
N LYS A 96 -14.01 20.93 17.78
CA LYS A 96 -14.70 21.02 16.46
C LYS A 96 -14.82 22.43 15.85
N LYS A 97 -14.45 23.48 16.62
CA LYS A 97 -14.45 24.90 16.21
C LYS A 97 -13.05 25.47 15.95
N GLY A 98 -11.97 24.70 16.16
CA GLY A 98 -10.61 25.17 15.92
C GLY A 98 -9.95 25.87 17.11
N LYS A 99 -10.45 25.68 18.34
CA LYS A 99 -9.75 26.13 19.56
C LYS A 99 -8.92 24.98 20.12
N GLU A 100 -7.61 25.17 20.24
CA GLU A 100 -6.71 24.26 20.95
C GLU A 100 -7.05 24.29 22.45
N PHE A 101 -7.23 23.11 23.04
CA PHE A 101 -7.61 22.95 24.45
C PHE A 101 -6.73 21.97 25.21
N PHE A 102 -5.94 21.17 24.50
CA PHE A 102 -5.12 20.12 25.08
C PHE A 102 -3.77 20.06 24.38
N LYS A 103 -2.71 19.82 25.17
CA LYS A 103 -1.37 19.57 24.68
C LYS A 103 -0.67 18.61 25.63
N LEU A 104 -0.20 17.50 25.10
CA LEU A 104 0.60 16.51 25.82
C LEU A 104 1.92 16.31 25.08
N LYS A 105 3.03 16.71 25.70
CA LYS A 105 4.36 16.34 25.23
C LYS A 105 4.71 15.01 25.88
N THR A 106 4.82 13.96 25.08
CA THR A 106 5.08 12.61 25.60
C THR A 106 6.56 12.42 25.94
N THR A 107 6.86 11.36 26.69
CA THR A 107 8.22 10.88 27.00
C THR A 107 8.78 9.97 25.90
N LEU A 108 8.02 9.73 24.83
CA LEU A 108 8.38 8.84 23.73
C LEU A 108 9.62 9.35 22.98
N SER A 109 10.48 8.42 22.59
CA SER A 109 11.62 8.67 21.70
C SER A 109 11.27 8.56 20.22
N GLU A 110 10.13 7.95 19.90
CA GLU A 110 9.67 7.64 18.55
C GLU A 110 8.49 8.55 18.17
N THR A 111 8.42 8.94 16.89
CA THR A 111 7.25 9.64 16.36
C THR A 111 6.00 8.77 16.48
N ILE A 112 4.90 9.36 16.95
CA ILE A 112 3.62 8.68 17.09
C ILE A 112 3.09 8.32 15.69
N SER A 113 2.89 7.04 15.42
CA SER A 113 2.45 6.48 14.13
C SER A 113 0.95 6.14 14.11
N SER A 114 0.39 5.72 15.24
CA SER A 114 -1.04 5.47 15.44
C SER A 114 -1.51 5.97 16.79
N MET A 115 -2.80 6.32 16.87
CA MET A 115 -3.40 6.93 18.05
C MET A 115 -4.88 6.57 18.12
N TYR A 116 -5.35 6.26 19.32
CA TYR A 116 -6.76 6.12 19.65
C TYR A 116 -7.06 6.91 20.93
N VAL A 117 -8.19 7.63 20.96
CA VAL A 117 -8.58 8.45 22.10
C VAL A 117 -10.00 8.10 22.52
N GLU A 118 -10.18 7.87 23.81
CA GLU A 118 -11.49 7.71 24.42
C GLU A 118 -11.46 8.18 25.87
N ASP A 119 -12.47 8.96 26.25
CA ASP A 119 -12.56 9.57 27.58
C ASP A 119 -11.24 10.29 27.95
N ASN A 120 -10.57 9.83 29.01
CA ASN A 120 -9.31 10.39 29.49
C ASN A 120 -8.09 9.53 29.13
N SER A 121 -8.31 8.47 28.35
CA SER A 121 -7.30 7.51 27.94
C SER A 121 -6.85 7.75 26.50
N ILE A 122 -5.55 7.72 26.29
CA ILE A 122 -4.92 7.87 24.97
C ILE A 122 -4.02 6.67 24.76
N TRP A 123 -4.28 5.90 23.71
CA TRP A 123 -3.41 4.83 23.26
C TRP A 123 -2.60 5.33 22.08
N THR A 124 -1.30 5.08 22.08
CA THR A 124 -0.41 5.47 21.00
C THR A 124 0.58 4.38 20.67
N THR A 125 1.03 4.36 19.42
CA THR A 125 2.17 3.55 18.99
C THR A 125 3.23 4.41 18.33
N GLY A 126 4.49 4.02 18.49
CA GLY A 126 5.63 4.48 17.70
C GLY A 126 5.99 3.47 16.60
N GLU A 127 7.28 3.26 16.39
CA GLU A 127 7.81 2.22 15.51
C GLU A 127 7.84 0.86 16.22
N TYR A 128 8.22 0.82 17.51
CA TYR A 128 8.25 -0.42 18.31
C TYR A 128 7.50 -0.28 19.65
N VAL A 129 7.25 0.95 20.06
CA VAL A 129 6.66 1.25 21.37
C VAL A 129 5.15 1.31 21.26
N PHE A 130 4.46 0.64 22.18
CA PHE A 130 3.06 0.90 22.50
C PHE A 130 2.98 1.59 23.87
N THR A 131 2.14 2.61 24.00
CA THR A 131 1.98 3.37 25.24
C THR A 131 0.52 3.74 25.46
N LYS A 132 0.07 3.58 26.70
CA LYS A 132 -1.25 4.01 27.18
C LYS A 132 -1.05 5.14 28.19
N PHE A 133 -1.63 6.29 27.89
CA PHE A 133 -1.72 7.44 28.79
C PHE A 133 -3.10 7.49 29.42
N GLU A 134 -3.16 7.87 30.70
CA GLU A 134 -4.40 8.21 31.38
C GLU A 134 -4.24 9.53 32.12
N ASP A 135 -5.19 10.46 31.92
CA ASP A 135 -5.11 11.83 32.45
C ASP A 135 -3.78 12.53 32.10
N GLY A 136 -3.22 12.21 30.92
CA GLY A 136 -1.96 12.75 30.44
C GLY A 136 -0.70 12.19 31.12
N LYS A 137 -0.81 11.11 31.90
CA LYS A 137 0.32 10.42 32.53
C LYS A 137 0.55 9.05 31.89
N ASP A 138 1.81 8.65 31.79
CA ASP A 138 2.22 7.30 31.36
C ASP A 138 1.64 6.26 32.34
N ARG A 139 0.70 5.43 31.87
CA ARG A 139 0.14 4.32 32.67
C ARG A 139 0.80 3.01 32.30
N PHE A 140 0.98 2.76 31.01
CA PHE A 140 1.55 1.52 30.52
C PHE A 140 2.42 1.74 29.30
N PHE A 141 3.46 0.91 29.20
CA PHE A 141 4.45 0.92 28.13
C PHE A 141 4.81 -0.52 27.79
N ALA A 142 4.84 -0.83 26.50
CA ALA A 142 5.28 -2.13 25.99
C ALA A 142 6.15 -1.97 24.75
N LEU A 143 7.08 -2.91 24.57
CA LEU A 143 7.89 -3.03 23.37
C LEU A 143 7.37 -4.21 22.56
N ALA A 144 6.97 -3.95 21.31
CA ALA A 144 6.69 -5.01 20.35
C ALA A 144 8.00 -5.69 19.91
N THR A 145 7.89 -6.98 19.60
CA THR A 145 9.02 -7.81 19.12
C THR A 145 9.50 -7.40 17.73
N ASP A 146 8.61 -6.81 16.92
CA ASP A 146 8.92 -6.22 15.62
C ASP A 146 8.15 -4.89 15.43
N ARG A 147 8.39 -4.21 14.31
CA ARG A 147 7.80 -2.90 14.00
C ARG A 147 6.27 -2.96 14.01
N ILE A 148 5.64 -2.08 14.77
CA ILE A 148 4.21 -1.87 14.78
C ILE A 148 3.82 -1.11 13.51
N ARG A 149 2.81 -1.59 12.79
CA ARG A 149 2.32 -0.95 11.55
C ARG A 149 1.01 -0.22 11.76
N GLU A 150 0.09 -0.81 12.49
CA GLU A 150 -1.21 -0.22 12.80
C GLU A 150 -1.71 -0.73 14.15
N MET A 151 -2.58 0.06 14.77
CA MET A 151 -3.23 -0.25 16.03
C MET A 151 -4.73 -0.03 15.90
N THR A 152 -5.50 -0.93 16.50
CA THR A 152 -6.92 -0.70 16.73
C THR A 152 -7.32 -1.08 18.15
N VAL A 153 -8.36 -0.44 18.66
CA VAL A 153 -8.83 -0.57 20.04
C VAL A 153 -10.31 -0.90 20.03
N SER A 154 -10.72 -1.90 20.82
CA SER A 154 -12.12 -2.25 21.00
C SER A 154 -12.45 -2.60 22.45
N HIS A 155 -13.74 -2.65 22.78
CA HIS A 155 -14.20 -3.21 24.05
C HIS A 155 -14.61 -4.66 23.82
N PHE A 156 -13.87 -5.59 24.41
CA PHE A 156 -14.23 -6.99 24.38
C PHE A 156 -15.19 -7.30 25.52
N MET A 157 -16.19 -8.14 25.25
CA MET A 157 -17.14 -8.57 26.26
C MET A 157 -16.41 -9.23 27.44
N GLY A 158 -16.81 -8.88 28.66
CA GLY A 158 -16.22 -9.44 29.89
C GLY A 158 -14.92 -8.78 30.33
N LEU A 159 -14.47 -7.70 29.69
CA LEU A 159 -13.37 -6.86 30.17
C LEU A 159 -13.88 -5.47 30.58
N ASP A 160 -13.37 -4.98 31.70
CA ASP A 160 -13.62 -3.59 32.14
C ASP A 160 -12.80 -2.59 31.31
N GLU A 161 -11.59 -2.98 30.91
CA GLU A 161 -10.70 -2.17 30.07
C GLU A 161 -10.82 -2.51 28.58
N ARG A 162 -10.42 -1.55 27.73
CA ARG A 162 -10.32 -1.77 26.29
C ARG A 162 -9.20 -2.74 25.96
N GLY A 163 -9.44 -3.62 24.99
CA GLY A 163 -8.41 -4.45 24.38
C GLY A 163 -7.81 -3.76 23.16
N VAL A 164 -6.51 -3.98 22.96
CA VAL A 164 -5.74 -3.39 21.86
C VAL A 164 -5.23 -4.49 20.96
N ILE A 165 -5.35 -4.30 19.65
CA ILE A 165 -4.75 -5.16 18.64
C ILE A 165 -3.67 -4.38 17.91
N LEU A 166 -2.46 -4.92 17.91
CA LEU A 166 -1.30 -4.39 17.21
C LEU A 166 -1.00 -5.28 16.00
N SER A 167 -0.91 -4.71 14.81
CA SER A 167 -0.31 -5.39 13.67
C SER A 167 1.18 -5.12 13.59
N CYS A 168 1.97 -6.16 13.36
CA CYS A 168 3.42 -6.06 13.31
C CYS A 168 3.99 -6.49 11.95
N GLN A 169 5.19 -6.00 11.64
CA GLN A 169 5.90 -6.24 10.38
C GLN A 169 6.26 -7.72 10.15
N ASP A 170 6.35 -8.50 11.22
CA ASP A 170 6.57 -9.95 11.18
C ASP A 170 5.31 -10.77 10.84
N ARG A 171 4.22 -10.14 10.41
CA ARG A 171 2.95 -10.79 10.03
C ARG A 171 2.17 -11.38 11.20
N PHE A 172 2.37 -10.86 12.41
CA PHE A 172 1.54 -11.20 13.57
C PHE A 172 0.58 -10.06 13.93
N LEU A 173 -0.65 -10.45 14.27
CA LEU A 173 -1.56 -9.65 15.09
C LEU A 173 -1.30 -10.01 16.55
N ARG A 174 -1.12 -9.00 17.40
CA ARG A 174 -0.84 -9.16 18.83
C ARG A 174 -1.90 -8.48 19.66
N MET A 175 -2.46 -9.20 20.61
CA MET A 175 -3.48 -8.72 21.53
C MET A 175 -2.85 -8.26 22.84
N VAL A 176 -3.12 -7.01 23.21
CA VAL A 176 -2.74 -6.43 24.49
C VAL A 176 -4.01 -6.15 25.29
N ILE A 177 -4.13 -6.80 26.45
CA ILE A 177 -5.24 -6.64 27.39
C ILE A 177 -4.63 -6.43 28.77
N GLN A 178 -5.24 -5.54 29.57
CA GLN A 178 -4.80 -5.24 30.93
C GLN A 178 -3.28 -5.05 31.01
N ASP A 179 -2.74 -4.27 30.08
CA ASP A 179 -1.33 -3.90 30.09
C ASP A 179 -0.37 -5.11 29.99
N THR A 180 -0.79 -6.21 29.33
CA THR A 180 0.07 -7.37 29.01
C THR A 180 -0.24 -7.95 27.63
N PHE A 181 0.77 -8.56 26.98
CA PHE A 181 0.57 -9.31 25.73
C PHE A 181 -0.03 -10.68 26.03
N HIS A 182 -1.18 -10.98 25.43
CA HIS A 182 -1.92 -12.22 25.69
C HIS A 182 -1.83 -13.24 24.56
N HIS A 183 -2.16 -12.82 23.33
CA HIS A 183 -2.32 -13.72 22.19
C HIS A 183 -1.65 -13.15 20.94
N GLU A 184 -1.05 -14.03 20.15
CA GLU A 184 -0.50 -13.70 18.84
C GLU A 184 -1.14 -14.59 17.76
N LYS A 185 -1.38 -14.02 16.59
CA LYS A 185 -1.93 -14.75 15.44
C LYS A 185 -1.17 -14.39 14.18
N LEU A 186 -0.62 -15.41 13.51
CA LEU A 186 0.01 -15.28 12.21
C LEU A 186 -1.06 -15.01 11.13
N ILE A 187 -0.76 -14.06 10.23
CA ILE A 187 -1.60 -13.71 9.08
C ILE A 187 -0.78 -13.78 7.77
N PRO A 188 -1.42 -13.79 6.57
CA PRO A 188 -0.74 -14.02 5.28
C PRO A 188 0.28 -12.94 4.85
N GLY A 189 0.27 -11.78 5.49
CA GLY A 189 1.13 -10.64 5.19
C GLY A 189 1.11 -9.65 6.35
N ALA A 190 2.00 -8.66 6.35
CA ALA A 190 2.07 -7.71 7.45
C ALA A 190 0.94 -6.68 7.32
N ALA A 191 -0.08 -6.78 8.19
CA ALA A 191 -1.24 -5.90 8.16
C ALA A 191 -0.85 -4.42 8.32
N ALA A 192 -1.18 -3.62 7.31
CA ALA A 192 -0.95 -2.18 7.23
C ALA A 192 -2.22 -1.35 7.47
N ALA A 193 -3.40 -2.00 7.47
CA ALA A 193 -4.68 -1.41 7.83
C ALA A 193 -5.49 -2.38 8.70
N LEU A 194 -6.20 -1.85 9.69
CA LEU A 194 -7.09 -2.59 10.58
C LEU A 194 -8.39 -1.78 10.74
N THR A 195 -9.55 -2.43 10.64
CA THR A 195 -10.84 -1.78 10.91
C THR A 195 -11.84 -2.75 11.52
N TRP A 196 -12.69 -2.27 12.42
CA TRP A 196 -13.74 -3.09 13.03
C TRP A 196 -15.01 -3.01 12.20
N ASN A 197 -15.62 -4.15 11.87
CA ASN A 197 -16.93 -4.16 11.24
C ASN A 197 -18.02 -3.97 12.32
N GLN A 198 -18.41 -2.72 12.57
CA GLN A 198 -19.46 -2.40 13.53
C GLN A 198 -20.81 -2.36 12.80
N SER A 199 -21.64 -3.39 12.98
CA SER A 199 -23.03 -3.34 12.51
C SER A 199 -23.78 -2.22 13.23
N ALA A 200 -24.55 -1.42 12.48
CA ALA A 200 -25.23 -0.20 12.96
C ALA A 200 -26.27 -0.40 14.09
N GLY A 201 -26.47 -1.63 14.58
CA GLY A 201 -27.52 -1.99 15.53
C GLY A 201 -27.07 -2.47 16.91
N GLY A 202 -25.78 -2.56 17.23
CA GLY A 202 -25.31 -3.06 18.54
C GLY A 202 -25.67 -4.52 18.88
N SER A 203 -26.56 -5.14 18.09
CA SER A 203 -26.71 -6.58 17.99
C SER A 203 -25.67 -7.09 17.01
N THR A 204 -24.86 -8.04 17.47
CA THR A 204 -24.25 -9.07 16.61
C THR A 204 -25.39 -9.92 16.01
N SER A 205 -26.21 -9.33 15.14
CA SER A 205 -27.24 -10.01 14.37
C SER A 205 -26.83 -9.96 12.91
N ALA A 206 -26.76 -11.05 12.15
CA ALA A 206 -27.28 -12.39 12.37
C ALA A 206 -26.49 -13.37 11.50
N ALA A 207 -26.39 -14.61 11.98
CA ALA A 207 -26.21 -15.84 11.21
C ALA A 207 -25.19 -15.80 10.06
N SER A 208 -23.92 -16.09 10.38
CA SER A 208 -23.16 -16.96 9.49
C SER A 208 -23.81 -18.33 9.50
N VAL A 209 -24.32 -18.78 8.35
CA VAL A 209 -24.63 -20.20 8.13
C VAL A 209 -23.34 -20.85 7.62
N ASP A 210 -22.46 -21.13 8.58
CA ASP A 210 -21.74 -22.40 8.64
C ASP A 210 -21.43 -22.65 10.13
N GLU A 211 -22.44 -23.17 10.83
CA GLU A 211 -22.66 -22.92 12.25
C GLU A 211 -21.77 -23.71 13.22
N GLN A 212 -20.64 -24.25 12.76
CA GLN A 212 -19.73 -25.03 13.63
C GLN A 212 -18.24 -24.68 13.50
N ALA A 213 -17.77 -24.00 12.45
CA ALA A 213 -16.33 -23.83 12.21
C ALA A 213 -15.76 -22.45 12.56
N THR A 214 -16.57 -21.39 12.63
CA THR A 214 -16.08 -19.98 12.68
C THR A 214 -16.58 -19.15 13.86
N ARG A 215 -17.34 -19.72 14.80
CA ARG A 215 -17.84 -18.95 15.96
C ARG A 215 -16.81 -18.91 17.08
N LEU A 216 -16.14 -17.79 17.21
CA LEU A 216 -15.53 -17.38 18.47
C LEU A 216 -16.63 -16.75 19.35
N PRO A 217 -17.05 -17.35 20.48
CA PRO A 217 -18.12 -16.81 21.31
C PRO A 217 -17.77 -15.41 21.82
N GLY A 218 -18.71 -14.46 21.68
CA GLY A 218 -18.48 -13.05 22.00
C GLY A 218 -17.47 -12.35 21.09
N GLY A 219 -17.08 -12.98 19.97
CA GLY A 219 -16.14 -12.45 19.00
C GLY A 219 -16.72 -11.28 18.21
N GLN A 220 -15.88 -10.26 18.03
CA GLN A 220 -16.12 -9.12 17.15
C GLN A 220 -15.35 -9.31 15.84
N GLU A 221 -15.88 -8.76 14.77
CA GLU A 221 -15.28 -8.87 13.44
C GLU A 221 -14.23 -7.79 13.21
N LEU A 222 -12.98 -8.21 13.08
CA LEU A 222 -11.84 -7.38 12.70
C LEU A 222 -11.49 -7.66 11.23
N LEU A 223 -11.43 -6.61 10.44
CA LEU A 223 -10.92 -6.66 9.07
C LEU A 223 -9.47 -6.18 9.06
N PHE A 224 -8.63 -6.84 8.26
CA PHE A 224 -7.23 -6.48 8.09
C PHE A 224 -6.85 -6.44 6.60
N GLY A 225 -5.96 -5.51 6.27
CA GLY A 225 -5.39 -5.36 4.95
C GLY A 225 -3.88 -5.39 5.02
N THR A 226 -3.24 -6.23 4.22
CA THR A 226 -1.79 -6.46 4.26
C THR A 226 -1.01 -5.66 3.22
N ASP A 227 0.31 -5.62 3.39
CA ASP A 227 1.23 -4.98 2.45
C ASP A 227 1.46 -5.72 1.13
N ASN A 228 1.21 -7.02 1.09
CA ASN A 228 1.12 -7.79 -0.14
C ASN A 228 -0.29 -7.72 -0.78
N GLY A 229 -1.19 -6.89 -0.24
CA GLY A 229 -2.47 -6.55 -0.85
C GLY A 229 -3.60 -7.55 -0.59
N VAL A 230 -3.44 -8.45 0.38
CA VAL A 230 -4.45 -9.41 0.83
C VAL A 230 -5.41 -8.73 1.79
N ILE A 231 -6.71 -8.95 1.58
CA ILE A 231 -7.77 -8.52 2.52
C ILE A 231 -8.19 -9.76 3.30
N GLY A 232 -8.41 -9.63 4.60
CA GLY A 232 -8.92 -10.73 5.39
C GLY A 232 -9.79 -10.30 6.56
N GLN A 233 -10.52 -11.28 7.07
CA GLN A 233 -11.38 -11.18 8.24
C GLN A 233 -10.82 -12.06 9.36
N MET A 234 -10.94 -11.55 10.58
CA MET A 234 -10.57 -12.25 11.81
C MET A 234 -11.66 -12.02 12.85
N MET A 235 -12.16 -13.07 13.48
CA MET A 235 -13.02 -12.96 14.65
C MET A 235 -12.17 -12.87 15.91
N VAL A 236 -12.43 -11.87 16.75
CA VAL A 236 -11.57 -11.54 17.90
C VAL A 236 -12.40 -11.37 19.16
N ASN A 237 -12.05 -12.07 20.23
CA ASN A 237 -12.58 -11.84 21.58
C ASN A 237 -11.44 -11.52 22.55
N ASN A 238 -11.69 -11.53 23.86
CA ASN A 238 -10.67 -11.26 24.88
C ASN A 238 -9.65 -12.40 25.10
N THR A 239 -9.77 -13.54 24.41
CA THR A 239 -8.98 -14.76 24.66
C THR A 239 -8.41 -15.41 23.41
N ALA A 240 -8.83 -15.01 22.22
CA ALA A 240 -8.46 -15.72 20.99
C ALA A 240 -8.72 -14.93 19.72
N PHE A 241 -8.11 -15.43 18.66
CA PHE A 241 -8.35 -15.09 17.27
C PHE A 241 -8.91 -16.33 16.55
N ALA A 242 -9.93 -16.16 15.72
CA ALA A 242 -10.43 -17.20 14.82
C ALA A 242 -10.46 -16.68 13.37
N ASP A 243 -9.95 -17.50 12.45
CA ASP A 243 -9.84 -17.11 11.05
C ASP A 243 -11.23 -16.94 10.41
N GLY A 244 -11.37 -15.88 9.61
CA GLY A 244 -12.51 -15.66 8.73
C GLY A 244 -12.14 -15.89 7.26
N TRP A 245 -12.82 -15.17 6.36
CA TRP A 245 -12.52 -15.21 4.92
C TRP A 245 -11.24 -14.44 4.57
N ILE A 246 -10.67 -14.76 3.41
CA ILE A 246 -9.49 -14.09 2.83
C ILE A 246 -9.75 -13.82 1.35
N VAL A 247 -9.46 -12.59 0.90
CA VAL A 247 -9.41 -12.22 -0.52
C VAL A 247 -7.94 -12.15 -0.95
N PRO A 248 -7.46 -13.11 -1.77
CA PRO A 248 -6.10 -13.09 -2.28
C PRO A 248 -5.90 -11.97 -3.30
N ASN A 249 -4.67 -11.46 -3.41
CA ASN A 249 -4.33 -10.38 -4.33
C ASN A 249 -4.05 -10.88 -5.77
N VAL A 250 -5.05 -11.48 -6.40
CA VAL A 250 -4.91 -12.08 -7.76
C VAL A 250 -4.50 -11.05 -8.81
N ASN A 251 -4.96 -9.80 -8.66
CA ASN A 251 -4.68 -8.70 -9.58
C ASN A 251 -3.33 -8.01 -9.34
N LYS A 252 -2.53 -8.49 -8.36
CA LYS A 252 -1.25 -7.90 -7.98
C LYS A 252 -1.31 -6.41 -7.68
N ALA A 253 -2.43 -5.97 -7.11
CA ALA A 253 -2.65 -4.59 -6.70
C ALA A 253 -1.69 -4.20 -5.55
N GLY A 254 -1.57 -2.90 -5.30
CA GLY A 254 -0.73 -2.36 -4.25
C GLY A 254 -1.11 -2.81 -2.83
N SER A 255 -0.20 -2.53 -1.89
CA SER A 255 -0.46 -2.64 -0.45
C SER A 255 -1.75 -1.93 -0.08
N ILE A 256 -2.51 -2.54 0.81
CA ILE A 256 -3.66 -1.88 1.42
C ILE A 256 -3.13 -0.85 2.41
N THR A 257 -3.65 0.37 2.33
CA THR A 257 -3.24 1.49 3.19
C THR A 257 -4.32 1.86 4.18
N ASN A 258 -5.60 1.73 3.79
CA ASN A 258 -6.74 2.09 4.61
C ASN A 258 -7.91 1.15 4.32
N MET A 259 -8.76 0.96 5.33
CA MET A 259 -10.00 0.20 5.20
C MET A 259 -11.13 0.94 5.92
N GLY A 260 -12.31 0.91 5.32
CA GLY A 260 -13.54 1.45 5.89
C GLY A 260 -14.69 0.47 5.74
N VAL A 261 -15.77 0.70 6.48
CA VAL A 261 -17.00 -0.06 6.38
C VAL A 261 -18.18 0.90 6.29
N ALA A 262 -19.08 0.67 5.34
CA ALA A 262 -20.32 1.42 5.18
C ALA A 262 -21.30 0.61 4.33
N ASP A 263 -22.59 0.80 4.54
CA ASP A 263 -23.65 0.18 3.74
C ASP A 263 -23.90 1.04 2.48
N LEU A 264 -23.05 0.86 1.47
CA LEU A 264 -23.10 1.62 0.20
C LEU A 264 -24.19 1.08 -0.73
N THR A 265 -24.49 -0.22 -0.63
CA THR A 265 -25.55 -0.89 -1.40
C THR A 265 -26.95 -0.72 -0.81
N LYS A 266 -27.05 -0.32 0.46
CA LYS A 266 -28.31 -0.20 1.24
C LYS A 266 -29.02 -1.52 1.43
N ASP A 267 -28.29 -2.63 1.47
CA ASP A 267 -28.84 -3.95 1.73
C ASP A 267 -28.92 -4.28 3.24
N GLY A 268 -28.46 -3.35 4.09
CA GLY A 268 -28.41 -3.49 5.55
C GLY A 268 -27.15 -4.19 6.05
N LEU A 269 -26.24 -4.60 5.15
CA LEU A 269 -24.93 -5.14 5.46
C LEU A 269 -23.85 -4.10 5.16
N ASN A 270 -22.83 -4.05 5.98
CA ASN A 270 -21.70 -3.17 5.71
C ASN A 270 -20.87 -3.74 4.55
N ASP A 271 -20.63 -2.92 3.53
CA ASP A 271 -19.64 -3.17 2.49
C ASP A 271 -18.24 -2.82 3.00
N VAL A 272 -17.22 -3.54 2.51
CA VAL A 272 -15.82 -3.28 2.85
C VAL A 272 -15.21 -2.38 1.79
N VAL A 273 -14.75 -1.21 2.22
CA VAL A 273 -14.09 -0.24 1.36
C VAL A 273 -12.58 -0.31 1.59
N VAL A 274 -11.81 -0.41 0.51
CA VAL A 274 -10.35 -0.60 0.55
C VAL A 274 -9.66 0.49 -0.25
N GLY A 275 -8.69 1.16 0.38
CA GLY A 275 -7.77 2.07 -0.28
C GLY A 275 -6.37 1.46 -0.38
N ARG A 276 -5.74 1.59 -1.54
CA ARG A 276 -4.41 1.02 -1.84
C ARG A 276 -3.35 2.08 -2.14
N ASP A 277 -2.09 1.67 -1.95
CA ASP A 277 -0.88 2.46 -2.17
C ASP A 277 -0.57 2.74 -3.66
N ASP A 278 -1.20 2.03 -4.57
CA ASP A 278 -1.16 2.29 -6.02
C ASP A 278 -2.28 3.22 -6.50
N GLY A 279 -3.11 3.71 -5.59
CA GLY A 279 -4.20 4.64 -5.87
C GLY A 279 -5.53 3.99 -6.22
N LEU A 280 -5.66 2.69 -6.00
CA LEU A 280 -6.90 1.98 -6.24
C LEU A 280 -7.86 2.06 -5.04
N VAL A 281 -9.10 2.48 -5.30
CA VAL A 281 -10.24 2.38 -4.40
C VAL A 281 -11.09 1.20 -4.85
N GLU A 282 -11.34 0.26 -3.94
CA GLU A 282 -12.16 -0.92 -4.18
C GLU A 282 -13.30 -1.00 -3.15
N VAL A 283 -14.45 -1.52 -3.57
CA VAL A 283 -15.57 -1.85 -2.67
C VAL A 283 -15.91 -3.31 -2.85
N TYR A 284 -15.96 -4.03 -1.72
CA TYR A 284 -16.36 -5.41 -1.64
C TYR A 284 -17.71 -5.52 -0.94
N CYS A 285 -18.68 -6.09 -1.65
CA CYS A 285 -20.02 -6.34 -1.16
C CYS A 285 -20.17 -7.83 -0.82
N PHE A 286 -21.19 -8.19 -0.05
CA PHE A 286 -21.43 -9.56 0.34
C PHE A 286 -22.77 -10.06 -0.20
N ASP A 287 -22.76 -11.15 -0.95
CA ASP A 287 -24.00 -11.80 -1.37
C ASP A 287 -24.62 -12.59 -0.20
N VAL A 288 -25.94 -12.85 -0.30
CA VAL A 288 -26.73 -13.46 0.77
C VAL A 288 -26.29 -14.91 1.07
N SER A 289 -25.70 -15.63 0.11
CA SER A 289 -25.08 -16.96 0.30
C SER A 289 -24.38 -17.48 -0.99
N PRO A 290 -23.11 -17.93 -0.94
CA PRO A 290 -22.16 -17.79 0.16
C PRO A 290 -21.80 -16.31 0.37
N ARG A 291 -21.54 -15.94 1.62
CA ARG A 291 -21.21 -14.56 2.03
C ARG A 291 -19.72 -14.25 1.78
N ASP A 292 -19.25 -14.65 0.60
CA ASP A 292 -17.89 -14.35 0.14
C ASP A 292 -17.85 -12.92 -0.39
N PRO A 293 -16.83 -12.13 -0.03
CA PRO A 293 -16.69 -10.76 -0.54
C PRO A 293 -16.48 -10.76 -2.06
N GLN A 294 -17.37 -10.06 -2.77
CA GLN A 294 -17.27 -9.82 -4.20
C GLN A 294 -16.91 -8.35 -4.47
N MET A 295 -15.99 -8.11 -5.41
CA MET A 295 -15.59 -6.75 -5.76
C MET A 295 -16.64 -6.13 -6.70
N ASN A 296 -17.36 -5.12 -6.21
CA ASN A 296 -18.45 -4.48 -6.95
C ASN A 296 -18.07 -3.09 -7.51
N PHE A 297 -17.01 -2.47 -7.00
CA PHE A 297 -16.49 -1.20 -7.50
C PHE A 297 -14.97 -1.18 -7.49
N LYS A 298 -14.39 -0.55 -8.51
CA LYS A 298 -12.95 -0.34 -8.65
C LYS A 298 -12.67 0.97 -9.38
N ARG A 299 -11.84 1.85 -8.81
CA ARG A 299 -11.40 3.10 -9.45
C ARG A 299 -9.96 3.44 -9.10
N SER A 300 -9.17 3.82 -10.10
CA SER A 300 -7.81 4.33 -9.89
C SER A 300 -7.78 5.85 -9.85
N VAL A 301 -7.00 6.39 -8.90
CA VAL A 301 -6.78 7.82 -8.66
C VAL A 301 -5.41 8.28 -9.18
N GLY A 302 -4.49 7.34 -9.44
CA GLY A 302 -3.13 7.63 -9.91
C GLY A 302 -2.14 8.13 -8.85
N GLU A 303 -2.55 8.19 -7.58
CA GLU A 303 -1.73 8.58 -6.43
C GLU A 303 -2.04 7.68 -5.24
N SER A 304 -1.09 7.42 -4.34
CA SER A 304 -1.32 6.55 -3.19
C SER A 304 -2.43 7.10 -2.28
N ILE A 305 -3.32 6.21 -1.86
CA ILE A 305 -4.37 6.55 -0.90
C ILE A 305 -3.75 6.56 0.49
N ARG A 306 -3.93 7.67 1.21
CA ARG A 306 -3.35 7.89 2.53
C ARG A 306 -4.37 7.81 3.65
N SER A 307 -5.58 8.23 3.37
CA SER A 307 -6.68 8.14 4.33
C SER A 307 -7.97 7.87 3.60
N LEU A 308 -8.80 7.04 4.21
CA LEU A 308 -10.11 6.66 3.69
C LEU A 308 -11.09 6.59 4.84
N GLU A 309 -12.26 7.19 4.66
CA GLU A 309 -13.39 7.10 5.57
C GLU A 309 -14.68 6.98 4.77
N ALA A 310 -15.72 6.37 5.35
CA ALA A 310 -17.02 6.25 4.72
C ALA A 310 -18.14 6.86 5.59
N GLY A 311 -19.07 7.57 4.96
CA GLY A 311 -20.23 8.13 5.63
C GLY A 311 -20.89 9.30 4.90
N HIS A 312 -22.01 9.79 5.43
CA HIS A 312 -22.73 10.95 4.91
C HIS A 312 -21.94 12.27 5.03
N VAL A 313 -21.47 12.85 3.92
CA VAL A 313 -20.75 14.15 3.91
C VAL A 313 -21.46 15.20 3.07
N SER A 314 -21.70 14.94 1.79
CA SER A 314 -22.37 15.91 0.91
C SER A 314 -23.89 15.74 0.91
N MET A 315 -24.36 14.50 0.97
CA MET A 315 -25.77 14.13 0.99
C MET A 315 -26.13 13.36 2.26
N THR A 316 -27.42 13.38 2.62
CA THR A 316 -27.95 12.66 3.77
C THR A 316 -28.55 11.30 3.40
N GLU A 317 -28.76 11.06 2.11
CA GLU A 317 -29.47 9.88 1.63
C GLU A 317 -28.56 8.70 1.37
N TYR A 318 -27.30 8.92 0.99
CA TYR A 318 -26.34 7.89 0.62
C TYR A 318 -25.06 8.07 1.41
N ASP A 319 -24.41 6.96 1.75
CA ASP A 319 -23.03 7.01 2.22
C ASP A 319 -22.09 7.33 1.06
N GLU A 320 -20.99 8.00 1.41
CA GLU A 320 -19.95 8.41 0.48
C GLU A 320 -18.60 7.94 0.98
N ILE A 321 -17.71 7.56 0.07
CA ILE A 321 -16.33 7.25 0.41
C ILE A 321 -15.51 8.53 0.24
N ILE A 322 -14.90 8.99 1.33
CA ILE A 322 -13.98 10.12 1.30
C ILE A 322 -12.56 9.60 1.29
N VAL A 323 -11.79 10.03 0.28
CA VAL A 323 -10.42 9.59 0.05
C VAL A 323 -9.50 10.80 0.07
N ALA A 324 -8.38 10.69 0.78
CA ALA A 324 -7.25 11.62 0.71
C ALA A 324 -6.03 10.94 0.08
N THR A 325 -5.46 11.53 -0.96
CA THR A 325 -4.25 11.03 -1.63
C THR A 325 -2.98 11.66 -1.09
N TYR A 326 -1.82 11.10 -1.43
CA TYR A 326 -0.52 11.63 -1.00
C TYR A 326 -0.33 13.12 -1.29
N SER A 327 -0.67 13.61 -2.48
CA SER A 327 -0.52 15.03 -2.81
C SER A 327 -1.46 15.97 -2.04
N GLY A 328 -2.40 15.42 -1.26
CA GLY A 328 -3.39 16.19 -0.50
C GLY A 328 -4.71 16.43 -1.22
N LYS A 329 -4.99 15.69 -2.32
CA LYS A 329 -6.32 15.73 -2.95
C LYS A 329 -7.33 14.98 -2.09
N VAL A 330 -8.40 15.66 -1.72
CA VAL A 330 -9.55 15.09 -1.01
C VAL A 330 -10.71 14.97 -1.97
N MET A 331 -11.21 13.75 -2.16
CA MET A 331 -12.28 13.42 -3.10
C MET A 331 -13.38 12.62 -2.40
N SER A 332 -14.60 12.72 -2.92
CA SER A 332 -15.75 11.91 -2.52
C SER A 332 -16.13 10.98 -3.68
N TYR A 333 -16.49 9.73 -3.36
CA TYR A 333 -17.16 8.79 -4.24
C TYR A 333 -18.55 8.52 -3.69
N SER A 334 -19.58 8.86 -4.45
CA SER A 334 -20.97 8.78 -4.01
C SER A 334 -21.87 8.15 -5.08
N ASN A 335 -23.01 7.60 -4.66
CA ASN A 335 -24.06 7.11 -5.56
C ASN A 335 -24.87 8.25 -6.23
N ASP A 336 -24.46 9.52 -6.12
CA ASP A 336 -25.08 10.62 -6.87
C ASP A 336 -24.69 10.50 -8.35
N VAL A 337 -25.47 9.75 -9.12
CA VAL A 337 -25.28 9.58 -10.56
C VAL A 337 -25.46 10.93 -11.26
N PRO A 338 -24.41 11.55 -11.84
CA PRO A 338 -24.59 12.65 -12.76
C PRO A 338 -25.22 12.04 -14.01
N ALA A 339 -26.37 12.57 -14.43
CA ALA A 339 -27.03 12.13 -15.65
C ALA A 339 -26.04 12.11 -16.83
N GLU A 340 -25.68 10.90 -17.27
CA GLU A 340 -24.54 10.51 -18.09
C GLU A 340 -24.10 11.54 -19.16
N ASP A 341 -22.79 11.71 -19.24
CA ASP A 341 -22.08 12.24 -20.41
C ASP A 341 -21.88 11.06 -21.39
N GLU A 342 -22.75 10.92 -22.39
CA GLU A 342 -22.52 9.98 -23.49
C GLU A 342 -21.34 10.45 -24.36
N ALA A 343 -20.18 9.88 -24.09
CA ALA A 343 -19.09 9.74 -25.06
C ALA A 343 -18.33 8.42 -24.79
N GLY A 344 -18.90 7.30 -25.21
CA GLY A 344 -18.12 6.07 -25.48
C GLY A 344 -18.68 4.75 -24.93
N VAL A 345 -19.21 3.96 -25.87
CA VAL A 345 -19.46 2.49 -25.84
C VAL A 345 -20.58 2.01 -24.91
N GLY A 346 -21.77 1.85 -25.51
CA GLY A 346 -22.95 1.34 -24.85
C GLY A 346 -22.93 -0.16 -24.56
N LEU A 347 -23.60 -0.52 -23.47
CA LEU A 347 -24.38 -1.74 -23.28
C LEU A 347 -25.44 -1.38 -22.23
N ALA A 348 -26.65 -1.08 -22.71
CA ALA A 348 -27.79 -0.82 -21.85
C ALA A 348 -28.22 -2.13 -21.17
N VAL A 349 -28.20 -2.14 -19.83
CA VAL A 349 -28.94 -3.14 -19.06
C VAL A 349 -30.30 -2.52 -18.75
N GLU A 350 -31.33 -3.02 -19.41
CA GLU A 350 -32.73 -2.73 -19.07
C GLU A 350 -33.03 -3.32 -17.69
N GLY A 351 -33.42 -2.47 -16.74
CA GLY A 351 -33.99 -2.93 -15.48
C GLY A 351 -33.71 -2.04 -14.28
N THR A 352 -34.44 -0.92 -14.20
CA THR A 352 -35.19 -0.49 -12.99
C THR A 352 -35.78 0.89 -13.25
N ALA A 353 -37.08 0.92 -13.55
CA ALA A 353 -37.84 2.15 -13.69
C ALA A 353 -38.06 2.79 -12.30
N ALA A 354 -37.27 3.80 -11.97
CA ALA A 354 -37.61 4.77 -10.92
C ALA A 354 -38.35 5.96 -11.55
N LYS A 355 -39.46 6.33 -10.91
CA LYS A 355 -40.50 7.25 -11.38
C LYS A 355 -39.98 8.68 -11.61
N GLU A 356 -40.44 9.24 -12.73
CA GLU A 356 -40.73 10.66 -13.03
C GLU A 356 -39.89 11.74 -12.32
N ASP A 357 -38.75 12.11 -12.92
CA ASP A 357 -38.15 13.44 -12.80
C ASP A 357 -38.43 14.22 -14.08
N ASP A 358 -39.01 15.43 -13.96
CA ASP A 358 -39.34 16.32 -15.08
C ASP A 358 -38.12 16.58 -16.00
N PRO A 359 -38.19 16.26 -17.31
CA PRO A 359 -37.08 16.44 -18.25
C PRO A 359 -36.62 17.90 -18.38
N LEU A 360 -37.47 18.90 -18.10
CA LEU A 360 -37.08 20.31 -18.10
C LEU A 360 -36.15 20.64 -16.92
N ALA A 361 -36.48 20.17 -15.71
CA ALA A 361 -35.68 20.39 -14.51
C ALA A 361 -34.29 19.74 -14.63
N LYS A 362 -34.20 18.56 -15.27
CA LYS A 362 -32.94 17.87 -15.55
C LYS A 362 -32.06 18.67 -16.53
N ARG A 363 -32.67 19.31 -17.53
CA ARG A 363 -31.98 20.16 -18.52
C ARG A 363 -31.49 21.49 -17.92
N GLU A 364 -32.27 22.11 -17.04
CA GLU A 364 -31.85 23.32 -16.31
C GLU A 364 -30.71 23.05 -15.33
N ARG A 365 -30.76 21.93 -14.58
CA ARG A 365 -29.64 21.50 -13.71
C ARG A 365 -28.37 21.25 -14.52
N ARG A 366 -28.46 20.64 -15.70
CA ARG A 366 -27.34 20.45 -16.65
C ARG A 366 -26.73 21.77 -17.10
N LYS A 367 -27.55 22.74 -17.53
CA LYS A 367 -27.07 24.06 -17.96
C LYS A 367 -26.38 24.79 -16.82
N LYS A 368 -26.95 24.76 -15.61
CA LYS A 368 -26.39 25.37 -14.41
C LYS A 368 -25.07 24.73 -13.97
N ARG A 369 -24.93 23.39 -14.04
CA ARG A 369 -23.66 22.69 -13.77
C ARG A 369 -22.59 23.07 -14.80
N LYS A 370 -22.89 23.04 -16.11
CA LYS A 370 -21.94 23.44 -17.17
C LYS A 370 -21.51 24.90 -17.04
N ASP A 371 -22.42 25.80 -16.69
CA ASP A 371 -22.12 27.21 -16.46
C ASP A 371 -21.24 27.39 -15.22
N ASN A 372 -21.47 26.63 -14.15
CA ASN A 372 -20.61 26.63 -12.95
C ASN A 372 -19.20 26.09 -13.26
N SER A 373 -19.07 24.96 -13.97
CA SER A 373 -17.77 24.42 -14.37
C SER A 373 -17.00 25.39 -15.27
N ARG A 374 -17.67 26.07 -16.20
CA ARG A 374 -17.04 27.12 -17.04
C ARG A 374 -16.58 28.32 -16.22
N LYS A 375 -17.36 28.75 -15.22
CA LYS A 375 -16.96 29.82 -14.31
C LYS A 375 -15.75 29.43 -13.46
N GLN A 376 -15.73 28.20 -12.93
CA GLN A 376 -14.59 27.68 -12.18
C GLN A 376 -13.33 27.59 -13.04
N LEU A 377 -13.43 27.08 -14.27
CA LEU A 377 -12.32 27.04 -15.22
C LEU A 377 -11.76 28.44 -15.54
N ARG A 378 -12.63 29.44 -15.68
CA ARG A 378 -12.19 30.82 -15.91
C ARG A 378 -11.47 31.40 -14.69
N ALA A 379 -12.02 31.21 -13.50
CA ALA A 379 -11.40 31.67 -12.25
C ALA A 379 -10.03 31.03 -12.03
N LEU A 380 -9.91 29.71 -12.27
CA LEU A 380 -8.65 28.98 -12.18
C LEU A 380 -7.61 29.50 -13.19
N ARG A 381 -8.01 29.80 -14.43
CA ARG A 381 -7.09 30.39 -15.43
C ARG A 381 -6.57 31.75 -14.98
N GLU A 382 -7.45 32.62 -14.51
CA GLU A 382 -7.07 33.95 -14.00
C GLU A 382 -6.14 33.86 -12.77
N GLU A 383 -6.33 32.85 -11.91
CA GLU A 383 -5.44 32.59 -10.77
C GLU A 383 -4.07 32.06 -11.22
N VAL A 384 -4.03 31.13 -12.18
CA VAL A 384 -2.78 30.61 -12.77
C VAL A 384 -1.97 31.73 -13.40
N ASP A 385 -2.60 32.63 -14.16
CA ASP A 385 -1.89 33.75 -14.80
C ASP A 385 -1.27 34.69 -13.76
N LYS A 386 -2.02 35.03 -12.70
CA LYS A 386 -1.51 35.87 -11.59
C LYS A 386 -0.38 35.19 -10.82
N LEU A 387 -0.45 33.88 -10.62
CA LEU A 387 0.61 33.12 -9.95
C LEU A 387 1.86 33.00 -10.83
N ALA A 388 1.68 32.83 -12.15
CA ALA A 388 2.78 32.77 -13.11
C ALA A 388 3.55 34.10 -13.17
N GLU A 389 2.84 35.23 -13.18
CA GLU A 389 3.43 36.57 -13.14
C GLU A 389 4.25 36.77 -11.84
N LYS A 390 3.66 36.48 -10.67
CA LYS A 390 4.37 36.53 -9.38
C LYS A 390 5.59 35.62 -9.31
N LEU A 391 5.54 34.45 -9.95
CA LEU A 391 6.68 33.54 -10.02
C LEU A 391 7.78 34.09 -10.92
N ALA A 392 7.44 34.71 -12.05
CA ALA A 392 8.42 35.34 -12.94
C ALA A 392 9.13 36.51 -12.26
N GLU A 393 8.40 37.36 -11.55
CA GLU A 393 8.96 38.45 -10.75
C GLU A 393 9.93 37.93 -9.69
N LYS A 394 9.53 36.90 -8.92
CA LYS A 394 10.39 36.29 -7.89
C LYS A 394 11.63 35.63 -8.46
N LYS A 395 11.53 34.94 -9.61
CA LYS A 395 12.69 34.33 -10.28
C LYS A 395 13.69 35.40 -10.73
N THR A 396 13.22 36.49 -11.31
CA THR A 396 14.09 37.61 -11.72
C THR A 396 14.77 38.24 -10.51
N ARG A 397 14.04 38.43 -9.40
CA ARG A 397 14.62 38.93 -8.13
C ARG A 397 15.66 37.97 -7.53
N GLN A 398 15.42 36.66 -7.60
CA GLN A 398 16.37 35.65 -7.13
C GLN A 398 17.68 35.68 -7.94
N LEU A 399 17.60 35.88 -9.26
CA LEU A 399 18.78 36.01 -10.13
C LEU A 399 19.58 37.30 -9.90
N GLN A 400 18.96 38.34 -9.34
CA GLN A 400 19.60 39.62 -9.00
C GLN A 400 20.28 39.61 -7.62
N THR A 401 20.23 38.51 -6.88
CA THR A 401 20.81 38.40 -5.54
C THR A 401 22.31 38.05 -5.64
N THR A 402 23.15 38.73 -4.85
CA THR A 402 24.63 38.68 -4.90
C THR A 402 25.24 37.39 -4.33
N ASP A 403 26.54 37.16 -4.61
CA ASP A 403 27.35 35.99 -4.22
C ASP A 403 27.40 35.68 -2.70
N GLU A 404 26.94 36.59 -1.84
CA GLU A 404 26.92 36.42 -0.38
C GLU A 404 25.69 35.62 0.12
N VAL A 405 24.76 35.24 -0.75
CA VAL A 405 23.54 34.51 -0.38
C VAL A 405 23.64 33.03 -0.72
N ILE A 406 23.63 32.19 0.32
CA ILE A 406 23.58 30.73 0.18
C ILE A 406 22.20 30.33 -0.39
N SER A 407 22.19 29.76 -1.59
CA SER A 407 20.99 29.17 -2.18
C SER A 407 20.48 28.04 -1.27
N THR A 408 19.31 28.25 -0.66
CA THR A 408 18.68 27.22 0.18
C THR A 408 18.08 26.14 -0.71
N HIS A 409 18.44 24.88 -0.46
CA HIS A 409 17.83 23.74 -1.14
C HIS A 409 16.32 23.68 -0.84
N VAL A 410 15.51 23.47 -1.88
CA VAL A 410 14.10 23.10 -1.71
C VAL A 410 14.06 21.62 -1.35
N ASN A 411 13.77 21.35 -0.08
CA ASN A 411 13.47 20.01 0.39
C ASN A 411 12.03 19.67 -0.02
N PHE A 412 11.84 18.47 -0.56
CA PHE A 412 10.55 17.86 -0.86
C PHE A 412 10.50 16.48 -0.21
N HIS A 413 9.31 15.95 0.07
CA HIS A 413 9.21 14.63 0.69
C HIS A 413 9.07 13.56 -0.37
N VAL A 414 9.87 12.50 -0.22
CA VAL A 414 9.81 11.33 -1.07
C VAL A 414 9.21 10.17 -0.28
N ASN A 415 8.02 9.74 -0.68
CA ASN A 415 7.50 8.46 -0.27
C ASN A 415 8.15 7.36 -1.11
N GLN A 416 8.84 6.44 -0.44
CA GLN A 416 9.59 5.37 -1.09
C GLN A 416 9.25 4.02 -0.49
N SER A 417 9.25 2.99 -1.32
CA SER A 417 9.21 1.61 -0.87
C SER A 417 9.97 0.69 -1.82
N ILE A 418 10.57 -0.36 -1.27
CA ILE A 418 11.12 -1.48 -2.02
C ILE A 418 10.49 -2.75 -1.47
N ARG A 419 9.86 -3.54 -2.34
CA ARG A 419 9.19 -4.80 -1.95
C ARG A 419 9.59 -5.92 -2.89
N LEU A 420 9.82 -7.11 -2.34
CA LEU A 420 9.95 -8.34 -3.12
C LEU A 420 8.54 -8.80 -3.51
N ILE A 421 8.30 -9.02 -4.81
CA ILE A 421 7.08 -9.63 -5.35
C ILE A 421 7.38 -11.12 -5.56
N PRO A 422 6.88 -12.02 -4.69
CA PRO A 422 7.26 -13.42 -4.71
C PRO A 422 6.91 -14.12 -6.03
N GLU A 423 5.74 -13.81 -6.59
CA GLU A 423 5.24 -14.41 -7.84
C GLU A 423 6.13 -14.12 -9.06
N GLU A 424 6.81 -12.98 -9.08
CA GLU A 424 7.65 -12.54 -10.22
C GLU A 424 9.15 -12.76 -9.97
N ALA A 425 9.51 -13.15 -8.73
CA ALA A 425 10.88 -13.17 -8.22
C ALA A 425 11.62 -11.87 -8.59
N ALA A 426 10.97 -10.73 -8.31
CA ALA A 426 11.44 -9.40 -8.67
C ALA A 426 11.11 -8.39 -7.57
N TYR A 427 11.97 -7.39 -7.43
CA TYR A 427 11.75 -6.24 -6.57
C TYR A 427 10.98 -5.16 -7.31
N ALA A 428 10.02 -4.53 -6.64
CA ALA A 428 9.38 -3.31 -7.07
C ALA A 428 9.83 -2.15 -6.18
N ILE A 429 10.50 -1.17 -6.77
CA ILE A 429 10.78 0.12 -6.16
C ILE A 429 9.66 1.08 -6.56
N THR A 430 8.96 1.63 -5.59
CA THR A 430 7.93 2.66 -5.80
C THR A 430 8.42 3.96 -5.20
N ILE A 431 8.40 5.02 -6.01
CA ILE A 431 8.79 6.36 -5.62
C ILE A 431 7.64 7.29 -5.93
N GLU A 432 7.30 8.12 -4.96
CA GLU A 432 6.21 9.08 -5.04
C GLU A 432 6.61 10.39 -4.36
N ILE A 433 6.30 11.51 -5.00
CA ILE A 433 6.61 12.85 -4.54
C ILE A 433 5.39 13.76 -4.67
N GLU A 434 5.42 14.88 -3.94
CA GLU A 434 4.30 15.83 -3.87
C GLU A 434 4.07 16.54 -5.22
N ASN A 435 5.16 16.80 -5.94
CA ASN A 435 5.18 17.46 -7.24
C ASN A 435 5.33 16.43 -8.37
N ALA A 436 5.04 16.81 -9.61
CA ALA A 436 5.27 15.92 -10.76
C ALA A 436 6.75 15.53 -10.89
N LEU A 437 7.03 14.29 -11.25
CA LEU A 437 8.37 13.79 -11.56
C LEU A 437 8.84 14.31 -12.92
N ASP A 438 10.10 14.72 -12.99
CA ASP A 438 10.79 15.01 -14.26
C ASP A 438 11.52 13.75 -14.73
N SER A 439 12.39 13.22 -13.86
CA SER A 439 13.11 11.97 -14.12
C SER A 439 13.60 11.31 -12.84
N ILE A 440 13.91 10.03 -12.96
CA ILE A 440 14.62 9.27 -11.94
C ILE A 440 15.85 8.63 -12.57
N VAL A 441 17.00 8.77 -11.91
CA VAL A 441 18.25 8.11 -12.32
C VAL A 441 18.56 6.98 -11.36
N LEU A 442 18.70 5.76 -11.89
CA LEU A 442 19.07 4.56 -11.16
C LEU A 442 20.54 4.23 -11.44
N GLN A 443 21.31 4.11 -10.37
CA GLN A 443 22.68 3.63 -10.38
C GLN A 443 22.76 2.40 -9.47
N SER A 444 23.38 1.32 -9.92
CA SER A 444 23.59 0.13 -9.08
C SER A 444 25.00 -0.41 -9.20
N ASP A 445 25.59 -0.81 -8.07
CA ASP A 445 26.87 -1.53 -7.97
C ASP A 445 26.72 -3.06 -8.19
N VAL A 446 25.49 -3.55 -8.15
CA VAL A 446 25.10 -4.91 -8.50
C VAL A 446 24.55 -4.94 -9.92
N GLN A 447 24.79 -6.03 -10.63
CA GLN A 447 24.15 -6.27 -11.92
C GLN A 447 22.67 -6.53 -11.68
N LEU A 448 21.81 -5.77 -12.34
CA LEU A 448 20.35 -5.87 -12.22
C LEU A 448 19.73 -6.11 -13.58
N ASN A 449 18.63 -6.86 -13.60
CA ASN A 449 17.78 -6.93 -14.78
C ASN A 449 16.56 -6.03 -14.59
N LEU A 450 16.53 -4.87 -15.26
CA LEU A 450 15.39 -3.95 -15.22
C LEU A 450 14.26 -4.52 -16.08
N LEU A 451 13.09 -4.70 -15.46
CA LEU A 451 11.89 -5.26 -16.08
C LEU A 451 10.96 -4.12 -16.50
N ASP A 452 10.26 -4.32 -17.62
CA ASP A 452 9.23 -3.39 -18.07
C ASP A 452 7.98 -3.51 -17.19
N VAL A 453 7.27 -2.39 -17.03
CA VAL A 453 6.03 -2.29 -16.25
C VAL A 453 4.98 -1.69 -17.18
N ASP A 454 3.88 -2.41 -17.42
CA ASP A 454 2.89 -2.03 -18.43
C ASP A 454 2.26 -0.65 -18.17
N ASP A 455 2.01 -0.31 -16.90
CA ASP A 455 1.44 0.98 -16.48
C ASP A 455 2.46 2.13 -16.44
N ASN A 456 3.75 1.86 -16.66
CA ASN A 456 4.79 2.86 -16.56
C ASN A 456 5.02 3.57 -17.90
N LEU A 457 4.58 4.84 -17.97
CA LEU A 457 4.70 5.70 -19.15
C LEU A 457 6.09 6.37 -19.28
N ALA A 458 7.03 6.08 -18.37
CA ALA A 458 8.36 6.66 -18.43
C ALA A 458 9.22 6.04 -19.54
N ILE A 459 9.97 6.88 -20.24
CA ILE A 459 10.95 6.42 -21.22
C ILE A 459 12.21 6.00 -20.47
N VAL A 460 12.61 4.74 -20.68
CA VAL A 460 13.81 4.15 -20.06
C VAL A 460 15.00 4.26 -21.01
N CYS A 461 16.06 4.92 -20.55
CA CYS A 461 17.35 4.95 -21.24
C CYS A 461 18.39 4.23 -20.38
N LYS A 462 18.93 3.11 -20.87
CA LYS A 462 20.06 2.41 -20.25
C LYS A 462 21.34 3.01 -20.83
N SER A 463 22.17 3.59 -19.97
CA SER A 463 23.45 4.19 -20.36
C SER A 463 24.56 3.17 -20.20
N ASP A 464 25.48 3.13 -21.16
CA ASP A 464 26.68 2.32 -21.05
C ASP A 464 27.55 2.84 -19.90
N VAL A 465 28.03 1.94 -19.07
CA VAL A 465 28.94 2.29 -17.98
C VAL A 465 30.36 2.33 -18.53
N ASP A 466 30.98 3.52 -18.54
CA ASP A 466 32.40 3.64 -18.86
C ASP A 466 33.24 3.10 -17.70
N ALA A 467 33.70 1.86 -17.85
CA ALA A 467 34.55 1.17 -16.88
C ALA A 467 35.89 1.89 -16.58
N ARG A 468 36.27 2.89 -17.39
CA ARG A 468 37.46 3.73 -17.14
C ARG A 468 37.20 4.82 -16.10
N GLN A 469 35.99 5.39 -16.08
CA GLN A 469 35.60 6.47 -15.17
C GLN A 469 34.93 5.96 -13.90
N ASP A 470 34.10 4.91 -14.01
CA ASP A 470 33.40 4.31 -12.88
C ASP A 470 33.57 2.79 -12.88
N LYS A 471 34.39 2.29 -11.95
CA LYS A 471 34.59 0.84 -11.75
C LYS A 471 33.54 0.21 -10.85
N THR A 472 32.71 1.02 -10.20
CA THR A 472 31.78 0.57 -9.16
C THR A 472 30.39 0.32 -9.70
N SER A 473 29.91 1.19 -10.59
CA SER A 473 28.59 1.02 -11.20
C SER A 473 28.58 -0.12 -12.21
N LYS A 474 27.51 -0.91 -12.19
CA LYS A 474 27.23 -1.97 -13.17
C LYS A 474 25.98 -1.70 -13.99
N VAL A 475 25.06 -0.88 -13.47
CA VAL A 475 23.85 -0.48 -14.16
C VAL A 475 23.65 1.02 -13.97
N LEU A 476 23.43 1.73 -15.07
CA LEU A 476 22.98 3.12 -15.12
C LEU A 476 21.74 3.19 -16.00
N ALA A 477 20.64 3.68 -15.45
CA ALA A 477 19.40 3.85 -16.19
C ALA A 477 18.70 5.15 -15.79
N THR A 478 18.10 5.83 -16.77
CA THR A 478 17.30 7.04 -16.56
C THR A 478 15.88 6.77 -16.99
N TYR A 479 14.92 7.00 -16.10
CA TYR A 479 13.49 6.96 -16.34
C TYR A 479 13.00 8.40 -16.48
N ARG A 480 12.64 8.81 -17.69
CA ARG A 480 12.12 10.16 -17.96
C ARG A 480 10.59 10.14 -18.02
N CYS A 481 9.95 10.90 -17.14
CA CYS A 481 8.50 11.01 -17.07
C CYS A 481 8.03 12.09 -18.05
N GLN A 482 7.33 11.71 -19.12
CA GLN A 482 6.77 12.68 -20.07
C GLN A 482 5.52 13.34 -19.47
N ASP A 483 4.63 12.52 -18.96
CA ASP A 483 3.39 12.96 -18.32
C ASP A 483 3.63 13.53 -16.91
N SER A 484 2.65 14.30 -16.43
CA SER A 484 2.65 14.87 -15.09
C SER A 484 2.27 13.79 -14.06
N VAL A 485 3.20 12.89 -13.78
CA VAL A 485 3.02 11.80 -12.79
C VAL A 485 3.75 12.12 -11.50
N ASN A 486 3.09 11.88 -10.37
CA ASN A 486 3.66 12.07 -9.03
C ASN A 486 4.34 10.79 -8.51
N ARG A 487 4.04 9.64 -9.14
CA ARG A 487 4.45 8.30 -8.73
C ARG A 487 5.01 7.52 -9.91
N ILE A 488 6.05 6.73 -9.65
CA ILE A 488 6.62 5.77 -10.60
C ILE A 488 7.00 4.47 -9.89
N GLN A 489 6.81 3.35 -10.59
CA GLN A 489 7.23 2.03 -10.15
C GLN A 489 8.30 1.48 -11.11
N VAL A 490 9.41 1.01 -10.54
CA VAL A 490 10.50 0.36 -11.26
C VAL A 490 10.61 -1.08 -10.77
N LYS A 491 10.40 -2.05 -11.67
CA LYS A 491 10.62 -3.46 -11.38
C LYS A 491 12.03 -3.88 -11.79
N LEU A 492 12.70 -4.63 -10.91
CA LEU A 492 14.05 -5.13 -11.15
C LEU A 492 14.23 -6.53 -10.57
N ARG A 493 15.01 -7.36 -11.26
CA ARG A 493 15.42 -8.68 -10.75
C ARG A 493 16.88 -8.65 -10.35
N THR A 494 17.14 -9.11 -9.14
CA THR A 494 18.48 -9.28 -8.56
C THR A 494 19.01 -10.68 -8.85
N PHE A 495 20.32 -10.86 -8.70
CA PHE A 495 20.97 -12.17 -8.74
C PHE A 495 21.45 -12.53 -7.34
N GLU A 496 21.07 -13.70 -6.84
CA GLU A 496 21.53 -14.18 -5.52
C GLU A 496 23.05 -14.33 -5.49
N GLY A 497 23.62 -14.09 -4.30
CA GLY A 497 25.06 -14.10 -4.04
C GLY A 497 25.76 -12.77 -4.30
N LYS A 498 25.13 -11.82 -5.01
CA LYS A 498 25.67 -10.47 -5.18
C LYS A 498 25.00 -9.52 -4.18
N GLN A 499 25.83 -8.78 -3.43
CA GLN A 499 25.39 -7.72 -2.51
C GLN A 499 25.86 -6.35 -2.99
N GLY A 500 25.15 -5.30 -2.60
CA GLY A 500 25.49 -3.92 -2.91
C GLY A 500 24.33 -2.97 -2.68
N ASN A 501 24.35 -1.79 -3.29
CA ASN A 501 23.37 -0.73 -3.16
C ASN A 501 22.83 -0.25 -4.51
N ILE A 502 21.52 -0.03 -4.55
CA ILE A 502 20.82 0.69 -5.61
C ILE A 502 20.64 2.13 -5.15
N LYS A 503 21.27 3.05 -5.86
CA LYS A 503 21.15 4.48 -5.69
C LYS A 503 20.11 5.02 -6.67
N VAL A 504 19.14 5.76 -6.16
CA VAL A 504 18.06 6.32 -6.97
C VAL A 504 17.99 7.83 -6.73
N TYR A 505 18.29 8.62 -7.77
CA TYR A 505 18.24 10.07 -7.74
C TYR A 505 16.88 10.52 -8.27
N VAL A 506 16.08 11.15 -7.41
CA VAL A 506 14.73 11.63 -7.72
C VAL A 506 14.81 13.10 -8.10
N ILE A 507 14.23 13.47 -9.25
CA ILE A 507 14.24 14.84 -9.77
C ILE A 507 12.78 15.28 -10.01
N PRO A 508 12.24 16.23 -9.22
CA PRO A 508 10.92 16.79 -9.45
C PRO A 508 10.95 17.82 -10.58
N ARG A 509 9.78 18.02 -11.20
CA ARG A 509 9.47 19.12 -12.12
C ARG A 509 9.20 20.41 -11.34
N ALA A 510 10.15 20.81 -10.49
CA ALA A 510 10.09 22.00 -9.66
C ALA A 510 11.21 22.99 -10.03
N SER A 511 11.03 24.25 -9.63
CA SER A 511 12.01 25.32 -9.83
C SER A 511 12.28 25.99 -8.49
N PRO A 512 13.53 25.98 -7.97
CA PRO A 512 14.76 25.43 -8.56
C PRO A 512 14.74 23.89 -8.70
N LYS A 513 15.51 23.36 -9.67
CA LYS A 513 15.70 21.91 -9.80
C LYS A 513 16.59 21.42 -8.68
N THR A 514 16.07 20.54 -7.84
CA THR A 514 16.82 19.82 -6.81
C THR A 514 16.78 18.33 -7.10
N SER A 515 17.67 17.56 -6.46
CA SER A 515 17.61 16.10 -6.50
C SER A 515 17.83 15.52 -5.12
N GLN A 516 17.13 14.44 -4.81
CA GLN A 516 17.36 13.67 -3.59
C GLN A 516 17.83 12.26 -3.95
N LEU A 517 18.86 11.80 -3.24
CA LEU A 517 19.43 10.48 -3.37
C LEU A 517 18.79 9.52 -2.37
N LEU A 518 18.21 8.44 -2.87
CA LEU A 518 17.73 7.29 -2.11
C LEU A 518 18.71 6.13 -2.28
N VAL A 519 18.93 5.34 -1.23
CA VAL A 519 19.86 4.19 -1.25
C VAL A 519 19.14 2.95 -0.72
N PHE A 520 19.04 1.92 -1.55
CA PHE A 520 18.43 0.63 -1.21
C PHE A 520 19.51 -0.47 -1.20
N PRO A 521 19.77 -1.11 -0.06
CA PRO A 521 20.73 -2.22 0.01
C PRO A 521 20.12 -3.51 -0.55
N ILE A 522 20.87 -4.21 -1.40
CA ILE A 522 20.57 -5.56 -1.89
C ILE A 522 21.36 -6.57 -1.07
N LYS A 523 20.63 -7.48 -0.43
CA LYS A 523 21.17 -8.55 0.41
C LYS A 523 21.67 -9.71 -0.45
N PRO A 524 22.66 -10.50 0.02
CA PRO A 524 23.15 -11.70 -0.67
C PRO A 524 22.03 -12.69 -1.05
N LEU A 525 21.13 -12.99 -0.12
CA LEU A 525 19.95 -13.85 -0.36
C LEU A 525 18.71 -12.99 -0.61
N SER A 526 18.79 -12.07 -1.58
CA SER A 526 17.72 -11.11 -1.85
C SER A 526 16.42 -11.73 -2.36
N LEU A 527 16.42 -12.94 -2.91
CA LEU A 527 15.18 -13.58 -3.40
C LEU A 527 14.55 -14.53 -2.37
N HIS A 528 14.92 -14.42 -1.10
CA HIS A 528 14.31 -15.19 -0.03
C HIS A 528 13.22 -14.37 0.66
N GLU A 529 12.11 -15.02 1.03
CA GLU A 529 11.03 -14.42 1.81
C GLU A 529 10.89 -15.18 3.13
N ARG A 530 10.59 -14.47 4.23
CA ARG A 530 10.36 -15.11 5.52
C ARG A 530 9.04 -15.89 5.52
N VAL A 531 9.09 -17.14 5.95
CA VAL A 531 7.94 -18.05 6.06
C VAL A 531 7.88 -18.67 7.45
N TYR A 532 6.68 -19.12 7.86
CA TYR A 532 6.44 -19.65 9.21
C TYR A 532 6.04 -21.12 9.25
N ASN A 533 5.58 -21.67 8.11
CA ASN A 533 5.23 -23.08 7.99
C ASN A 533 6.19 -23.75 7.01
N LEU A 534 6.69 -24.93 7.38
CA LEU A 534 7.62 -25.71 6.57
C LEU A 534 7.03 -27.06 6.18
N ALA A 535 7.31 -27.49 4.95
CA ALA A 535 7.10 -28.87 4.55
C ALA A 535 8.13 -29.77 5.26
N ALA A 536 7.65 -30.76 6.02
CA ALA A 536 8.44 -31.49 7.00
C ALA A 536 9.46 -32.50 6.43
N ASN A 537 9.68 -32.59 5.12
CA ASN A 537 10.35 -33.76 4.52
C ASN A 537 11.36 -33.45 3.40
N THR A 538 12.10 -32.35 3.50
CA THR A 538 13.12 -31.94 2.52
C THR A 538 14.54 -32.39 2.94
N PRO A 539 15.39 -32.86 2.00
CA PRO A 539 16.77 -33.21 2.29
C PRO A 539 17.59 -31.94 2.58
N MET A 540 18.06 -31.80 3.81
CA MET A 540 18.69 -30.56 4.29
C MET A 540 20.21 -30.73 4.48
N ASN A 541 20.97 -29.82 3.88
CA ASN A 541 22.37 -29.56 4.23
C ASN A 541 22.43 -28.79 5.55
N THR A 542 23.48 -28.98 6.34
CA THR A 542 23.64 -28.33 7.64
C THR A 542 24.98 -27.60 7.74
N LEU A 543 24.92 -26.32 8.06
CA LEU A 543 26.05 -25.44 8.35
C LEU A 543 25.98 -25.03 9.82
N LYS A 544 27.00 -25.36 10.61
CA LYS A 544 27.08 -24.92 12.01
C LYS A 544 28.32 -24.08 12.24
N PHE A 545 28.12 -23.00 12.98
CA PHE A 545 29.20 -22.20 13.55
C PHE A 545 29.10 -22.24 15.07
N THR A 546 30.23 -22.48 15.73
CA THR A 546 30.37 -22.36 17.19
C THR A 546 31.49 -21.39 17.52
N GLY A 547 31.37 -20.63 18.60
CA GLY A 547 32.38 -19.64 18.96
C GLY A 547 31.97 -18.74 20.13
N LYS A 548 32.81 -17.73 20.38
CA LYS A 548 32.57 -16.72 21.44
C LYS A 548 31.87 -15.50 20.84
N PHE A 549 30.58 -15.62 20.55
CA PHE A 549 29.75 -14.53 20.05
C PHE A 549 28.39 -14.48 20.76
N SER A 550 27.78 -13.30 20.78
CA SER A 550 26.45 -13.09 21.35
C SER A 550 25.33 -13.46 20.36
N LEU A 551 24.10 -13.62 20.85
CA LEU A 551 22.93 -13.78 19.97
C LEU A 551 22.74 -12.55 19.06
N LEU A 552 23.04 -11.34 19.58
CA LEU A 552 22.95 -10.10 18.82
C LEU A 552 23.95 -10.03 17.66
N ASP A 553 25.15 -10.60 17.84
CA ASP A 553 26.13 -10.69 16.77
C ASP A 553 25.61 -11.56 15.62
N VAL A 554 25.11 -12.76 15.94
CA VAL A 554 24.52 -13.68 14.96
C VAL A 554 23.36 -13.03 14.25
N HIS A 555 22.46 -12.41 15.01
CA HIS A 555 21.29 -11.72 14.46
C HIS A 555 21.67 -10.62 13.48
N SER A 556 22.70 -9.83 13.82
CA SER A 556 23.26 -8.81 12.94
C SER A 556 23.86 -9.41 11.67
N TRP A 557 24.58 -10.53 11.74
CA TRP A 557 25.11 -11.22 10.57
C TRP A 557 23.98 -11.78 9.68
N LEU A 558 22.95 -12.38 10.26
CA LEU A 558 21.79 -12.88 9.54
C LEU A 558 21.01 -11.75 8.86
N SER A 559 20.83 -10.61 9.54
CA SER A 559 20.21 -9.40 8.96
C SER A 559 21.00 -8.80 7.79
N MET A 560 22.30 -9.07 7.70
CA MET A 560 23.11 -8.71 6.54
C MET A 560 22.95 -9.70 5.37
N ALA A 561 22.66 -10.97 5.65
CA ALA A 561 22.52 -12.02 4.64
C ALA A 561 21.10 -12.12 4.05
N LEU A 562 20.08 -12.02 4.91
CA LEU A 562 18.68 -12.32 4.62
C LEU A 562 17.81 -11.05 4.73
N PRO A 563 16.76 -10.93 3.89
CA PRO A 563 15.74 -9.89 4.03
C PRO A 563 14.79 -10.21 5.19
N ASP A 564 13.98 -9.22 5.62
CA ASP A 564 12.90 -9.36 6.61
C ASP A 564 13.29 -10.06 7.93
N VAL A 565 14.56 -9.94 8.33
CA VAL A 565 15.01 -10.28 9.68
C VAL A 565 14.56 -9.17 10.63
N PRO A 566 13.84 -9.47 11.73
CA PRO A 566 13.40 -8.48 12.71
C PRO A 566 14.55 -7.61 13.18
N ALA A 567 14.30 -6.37 13.59
CA ALA A 567 15.38 -5.52 14.10
C ALA A 567 15.93 -6.01 15.47
N LYS A 568 15.09 -6.69 16.25
CA LYS A 568 15.39 -7.15 17.62
C LYS A 568 15.23 -8.67 17.72
N THR A 569 15.96 -9.28 18.65
CA THR A 569 15.99 -10.74 18.86
C THR A 569 14.86 -11.26 19.75
N GLY A 570 14.03 -10.38 20.32
CA GLY A 570 13.12 -10.72 21.42
C GLY A 570 13.89 -11.15 22.68
N ASP A 571 13.16 -11.65 23.69
CA ASP A 571 13.71 -12.14 24.96
C ASP A 571 14.01 -13.65 24.94
N ALA A 572 13.89 -14.30 23.77
CA ALA A 572 14.11 -15.74 23.64
C ALA A 572 15.61 -16.09 23.61
N ASP A 573 16.00 -17.10 24.39
CA ASP A 573 17.38 -17.64 24.39
C ASP A 573 17.79 -18.32 23.07
N THR A 574 16.78 -18.77 22.30
CA THR A 574 16.95 -19.38 20.98
C THR A 574 16.02 -18.70 19.98
N LEU A 575 16.59 -18.25 18.87
CA LEU A 575 15.86 -17.63 17.77
C LEU A 575 15.83 -18.60 16.58
N GLN A 576 14.63 -18.92 16.10
CA GLN A 576 14.43 -19.73 14.90
C GLN A 576 13.72 -18.89 13.84
N MET A 577 14.30 -18.82 12.63
CA MET A 577 13.69 -18.13 11.50
C MET A 577 13.79 -19.00 10.25
N CYS A 578 12.75 -18.97 9.44
CA CYS A 578 12.66 -19.73 8.22
C CYS A 578 12.43 -18.82 7.02
N PHE A 579 13.08 -19.13 5.91
CA PHE A 579 13.00 -18.40 4.67
C PHE A 579 12.82 -19.36 3.50
N GLN A 580 12.11 -18.91 2.46
CA GLN A 580 11.89 -19.65 1.24
C GLN A 580 12.30 -18.80 0.04
N SER A 581 13.06 -19.37 -0.90
CA SER A 581 13.42 -18.72 -2.15
C SER A 581 12.19 -18.58 -3.03
N THR A 582 11.89 -17.36 -3.46
CA THR A 582 10.78 -17.09 -4.38
C THR A 582 11.05 -17.63 -5.79
N PHE A 583 12.30 -17.98 -6.10
CA PHE A 583 12.70 -18.44 -7.43
C PHE A 583 12.56 -19.97 -7.57
N LEU A 584 13.25 -20.74 -6.70
CA LEU A 584 13.27 -22.21 -6.74
C LEU A 584 12.44 -22.88 -5.65
N SER A 585 11.83 -22.13 -4.73
CA SER A 585 11.11 -22.66 -3.56
C SER A 585 11.98 -23.40 -2.54
N THR A 586 13.31 -23.28 -2.65
CA THR A 586 14.29 -23.82 -1.70
C THR A 586 14.17 -23.14 -0.35
N VAL A 587 14.52 -23.84 0.73
CA VAL A 587 14.30 -23.39 2.11
C VAL A 587 15.62 -23.11 2.82
N VAL A 588 15.64 -22.07 3.66
CA VAL A 588 16.72 -21.77 4.60
C VAL A 588 16.13 -21.65 6.01
N LEU A 589 16.50 -22.58 6.88
CA LEU A 589 16.16 -22.58 8.29
C LEU A 589 17.38 -22.14 9.11
N THR A 590 17.20 -21.12 9.94
CA THR A 590 18.24 -20.63 10.85
C THR A 590 17.80 -20.90 12.29
N THR A 591 18.72 -21.41 13.09
CA THR A 591 18.54 -21.61 14.54
C THR A 591 19.76 -21.02 15.23
N SER A 592 19.53 -19.99 16.02
CA SER A 592 20.58 -19.17 16.63
C SER A 592 20.41 -19.21 18.14
N ARG A 593 21.52 -19.46 18.85
CA ARG A 593 21.63 -19.33 20.31
C ARG A 593 22.94 -18.63 20.65
N LYS A 594 23.13 -18.27 21.92
CA LYS A 594 24.41 -17.71 22.37
C LYS A 594 25.55 -18.69 22.08
N GLY A 595 26.55 -18.25 21.32
CA GLY A 595 27.74 -19.02 20.97
C GLY A 595 27.56 -20.10 19.90
N GLU A 596 26.37 -20.28 19.33
CA GLU A 596 26.13 -21.25 18.26
C GLU A 596 25.04 -20.80 17.28
N VAL A 597 25.30 -20.99 15.98
CA VAL A 597 24.29 -20.84 14.93
C VAL A 597 24.32 -22.06 14.01
N SER A 598 23.13 -22.61 13.74
CA SER A 598 22.90 -23.70 12.82
C SER A 598 22.01 -23.21 11.69
N VAL A 599 22.49 -23.31 10.47
CA VAL A 599 21.77 -22.97 9.24
C VAL A 599 21.55 -24.26 8.47
N LYS A 600 20.30 -24.59 8.17
CA LYS A 600 19.91 -25.75 7.38
C LYS A 600 19.27 -25.29 6.07
N SER A 601 19.61 -25.91 4.96
CA SER A 601 19.00 -25.60 3.67
C SER A 601 19.10 -26.77 2.71
N ASP A 602 18.09 -26.97 1.88
CA ASP A 602 18.11 -27.89 0.75
C ASP A 602 19.03 -27.41 -0.40
N SER A 603 19.39 -26.13 -0.42
CA SER A 603 20.30 -25.54 -1.42
C SER A 603 21.72 -25.38 -0.87
N VAL A 604 22.68 -26.08 -1.48
CA VAL A 604 24.12 -25.92 -1.20
C VAL A 604 24.58 -24.47 -1.49
N SER A 605 24.01 -23.83 -2.50
CA SER A 605 24.31 -22.43 -2.85
C SER A 605 23.92 -21.48 -1.72
N SER A 606 22.74 -21.65 -1.12
CA SER A 606 22.28 -20.81 -0.01
C SER A 606 23.19 -20.98 1.22
N ILE A 607 23.62 -22.22 1.51
CA ILE A 607 24.61 -22.50 2.57
C ILE A 607 25.94 -21.79 2.30
N ALA A 608 26.45 -21.84 1.06
CA ALA A 608 27.71 -21.20 0.69
C ALA A 608 27.64 -19.68 0.86
N MET A 609 26.54 -19.05 0.43
CA MET A 609 26.33 -17.61 0.57
C MET A 609 26.26 -17.17 2.04
N VAL A 610 25.48 -17.88 2.88
CA VAL A 610 25.41 -17.58 4.32
C VAL A 610 26.77 -17.78 4.99
N LYS A 611 27.49 -18.84 4.61
CA LYS A 611 28.84 -19.10 5.12
C LYS A 611 29.76 -17.94 4.82
N GLU A 612 29.82 -17.46 3.58
CA GLU A 612 30.69 -16.37 3.16
C GLU A 612 30.40 -15.08 3.95
N VAL A 613 29.11 -14.73 4.09
CA VAL A 613 28.69 -13.52 4.81
C VAL A 613 29.08 -13.60 6.28
N ILE A 614 28.74 -14.71 6.96
CA ILE A 614 29.06 -14.89 8.39
C ILE A 614 30.57 -14.89 8.61
N THR A 615 31.35 -15.61 7.79
CA THR A 615 32.81 -15.64 7.96
C THR A 615 33.44 -14.27 7.72
N ARG A 616 32.97 -13.53 6.72
CA ARG A 616 33.47 -12.17 6.43
C ARG A 616 33.15 -11.21 7.58
N GLU A 617 31.94 -11.22 8.10
CA GLU A 617 31.54 -10.34 9.20
C GLU A 617 32.21 -10.72 10.53
N ALA A 618 32.43 -12.01 10.78
CA ALA A 618 33.19 -12.45 11.95
C ALA A 618 34.66 -12.02 11.85
N VAL A 619 35.29 -12.10 10.68
CA VAL A 619 36.65 -11.57 10.45
C VAL A 619 36.70 -10.06 10.68
N ASN A 620 35.73 -9.31 10.14
CA ASN A 620 35.62 -7.86 10.35
C ASN A 620 35.52 -7.50 11.85
N ARG A 621 34.78 -8.31 12.63
CA ARG A 621 34.63 -8.14 14.09
C ARG A 621 35.70 -8.83 14.92
N LYS A 622 36.69 -9.47 14.29
CA LYS A 622 37.77 -10.25 14.94
C LYS A 622 37.24 -11.37 15.85
N VAL A 623 36.13 -11.99 15.49
CA VAL A 623 35.53 -13.14 16.19
C VAL A 623 36.05 -14.44 15.58
N GLN A 624 36.57 -15.35 16.42
CA GLN A 624 36.96 -16.68 15.99
C GLN A 624 35.75 -17.61 15.91
N LEU A 625 35.60 -18.29 14.77
CA LEU A 625 34.52 -19.23 14.49
C LEU A 625 35.09 -20.63 14.23
N ASN A 626 34.47 -21.64 14.82
CA ASN A 626 34.63 -23.03 14.44
C ASN A 626 33.48 -23.39 13.49
N LEU A 627 33.83 -23.79 12.27
CA LEU A 627 32.90 -24.10 11.18
C LEU A 627 32.81 -25.62 10.97
N SER A 628 31.59 -26.15 10.88
CA SER A 628 31.33 -27.51 10.39
C SER A 628 30.24 -27.47 9.31
N VAL A 629 30.48 -28.14 8.19
CA VAL A 629 29.51 -28.26 7.09
C VAL A 629 29.23 -29.73 6.84
N ASP A 630 27.96 -30.09 6.79
CA ASP A 630 27.46 -31.41 6.44
C ASP A 630 26.55 -31.29 5.22
N VAL A 631 26.92 -31.96 4.14
CA VAL A 631 26.24 -31.86 2.84
C VAL A 631 25.52 -33.17 2.57
N ASN A 632 24.21 -33.09 2.37
CA ASN A 632 23.40 -34.24 1.98
C ASN A 632 23.38 -34.35 0.45
N ASN A 633 23.89 -35.46 -0.10
CA ASN A 633 23.95 -35.67 -1.54
C ASN A 633 22.55 -35.69 -2.20
N ASP A 634 21.52 -36.15 -1.48
CA ASP A 634 20.14 -36.19 -1.98
C ASP A 634 19.57 -34.78 -2.22
N SER A 635 20.13 -33.76 -1.54
CA SER A 635 19.74 -32.36 -1.74
C SER A 635 20.12 -31.83 -3.13
N ILE A 636 21.21 -32.35 -3.71
CA ILE A 636 21.65 -31.95 -5.06
C ILE A 636 20.65 -32.45 -6.10
N GLU A 637 20.26 -33.73 -6.01
CA GLU A 637 19.24 -34.30 -6.89
C GLU A 637 17.90 -33.58 -6.73
N HIS A 638 17.50 -33.29 -5.48
CA HIS A 638 16.28 -32.53 -5.19
C HIS A 638 16.27 -31.16 -5.89
N VAL A 639 17.34 -30.36 -5.74
CA VAL A 639 17.42 -29.03 -6.37
C VAL A 639 17.50 -29.12 -7.90
N LEU A 640 18.21 -30.11 -8.46
CA LEU A 640 18.25 -30.33 -9.91
C LEU A 640 16.86 -30.65 -10.47
N ASN A 641 16.05 -31.42 -9.73
CA ASN A 641 14.66 -31.68 -10.10
C ASN A 641 13.81 -30.40 -10.06
N LEU A 642 13.94 -29.56 -9.03
CA LEU A 642 13.26 -28.24 -8.99
C LEU A 642 13.65 -27.35 -10.18
N VAL A 643 14.94 -27.32 -10.55
CA VAL A 643 15.41 -26.58 -11.72
C VAL A 643 14.84 -27.17 -13.01
N ARG A 644 14.78 -28.50 -13.13
CA ARG A 644 14.20 -29.20 -14.29
C ARG A 644 12.73 -28.86 -14.46
N ASP A 645 11.96 -28.80 -13.38
CA ASP A 645 10.54 -28.45 -13.40
C ASP A 645 10.29 -27.03 -13.90
N ARG A 646 11.24 -26.10 -13.67
CA ARG A 646 11.19 -24.74 -14.22
C ARG A 646 11.69 -24.65 -15.66
N LEU A 647 12.73 -25.40 -16.04
CA LEU A 647 13.33 -25.33 -17.37
C LEU A 647 12.48 -26.02 -18.45
N THR A 648 11.86 -27.16 -18.13
CA THR A 648 11.05 -27.94 -19.08
C THR A 648 9.95 -27.12 -19.75
N PRO A 649 9.08 -26.39 -19.03
CA PRO A 649 8.05 -25.56 -19.68
C PRO A 649 8.64 -24.40 -20.48
N LEU A 650 9.74 -23.79 -20.02
CA LEU A 650 10.42 -22.71 -20.77
C LEU A 650 11.02 -23.21 -22.09
N PHE A 651 11.59 -24.42 -22.08
CA PHE A 651 12.10 -25.06 -23.29
C PHE A 651 10.97 -25.37 -24.28
N GLN A 652 9.85 -25.91 -23.79
CA GLN A 652 8.66 -26.14 -24.62
C GLN A 652 8.10 -24.83 -25.19
N LEU A 653 8.04 -23.76 -24.38
CA LEU A 653 7.61 -22.44 -24.83
C LEU A 653 8.55 -21.88 -25.92
N SER A 654 9.86 -22.05 -25.75
CA SER A 654 10.86 -21.65 -26.76
C SER A 654 10.66 -22.41 -28.08
N GLN A 655 10.40 -23.72 -28.03
CA GLN A 655 10.09 -24.51 -29.22
C GLN A 655 8.78 -24.07 -29.89
N ARG A 656 7.73 -23.82 -29.11
CA ARG A 656 6.45 -23.31 -29.62
C ARG A 656 6.61 -21.95 -30.28
N LYS A 657 7.42 -21.05 -29.69
CA LYS A 657 7.70 -19.73 -30.27
C LYS A 657 8.37 -19.84 -31.64
N LYS A 658 9.37 -20.72 -31.79
CA LYS A 658 10.02 -20.98 -33.09
C LYS A 658 9.03 -21.49 -34.15
N ALA A 659 8.10 -22.36 -33.75
CA ALA A 659 7.06 -22.85 -34.65
C ALA A 659 6.03 -21.76 -35.01
N LEU A 660 5.77 -20.82 -34.09
CA LEU A 660 4.81 -19.73 -34.29
C LEU A 660 5.26 -18.79 -35.40
N ASP A 661 6.55 -18.46 -35.48
CA ASP A 661 7.11 -17.64 -36.55
C ASP A 661 6.85 -18.29 -37.93
N ALA A 662 7.14 -19.58 -38.07
CA ALA A 662 6.87 -20.34 -39.31
C ALA A 662 5.37 -20.46 -39.62
N LEU A 663 4.52 -20.72 -38.62
CA LEU A 663 3.07 -20.78 -38.81
C LEU A 663 2.47 -19.43 -39.17
N SER A 664 3.03 -18.33 -38.66
CA SER A 664 2.58 -16.97 -39.00
C SER A 664 2.89 -16.64 -40.45
N GLU A 665 4.04 -17.09 -40.97
CA GLU A 665 4.43 -16.94 -42.36
C GLU A 665 3.50 -17.75 -43.29
N ILE A 666 3.22 -19.02 -42.96
CA ILE A 666 2.27 -19.85 -43.70
C ILE A 666 0.88 -19.22 -43.69
N LYS A 667 0.41 -18.72 -42.54
CA LYS A 667 -0.89 -18.04 -42.44
C LYS A 667 -0.96 -16.80 -43.32
N MET A 668 0.14 -16.04 -43.43
CA MET A 668 0.21 -14.89 -44.35
C MET A 668 0.21 -15.32 -45.83
N GLN A 669 0.88 -16.41 -46.17
CA GLN A 669 0.90 -16.96 -47.54
C GLN A 669 -0.49 -17.49 -47.93
N VAL A 670 -1.12 -18.32 -47.11
CA VAL A 670 -2.50 -18.83 -47.36
C VAL A 670 -3.52 -17.68 -47.38
N GLY A 671 -3.33 -16.65 -46.56
CA GLY A 671 -4.15 -15.43 -46.59
C GLY A 671 -3.98 -14.61 -47.88
N LYS A 672 -2.77 -14.56 -48.45
CA LYS A 672 -2.49 -13.95 -49.76
C LYS A 672 -3.07 -14.78 -50.90
N GLU A 673 -2.91 -16.10 -50.89
CA GLU A 673 -3.49 -17.00 -51.88
C GLU A 673 -5.03 -16.95 -51.88
N ARG A 674 -5.67 -16.82 -50.70
CA ARG A 674 -7.13 -16.56 -50.63
C ARG A 674 -7.51 -15.21 -51.22
N ARG A 675 -6.71 -14.15 -51.03
CA ARG A 675 -6.97 -12.82 -51.63
C ARG A 675 -6.74 -12.80 -53.14
N GLU A 676 -5.74 -13.52 -53.64
CA GLU A 676 -5.46 -13.67 -55.07
C GLU A 676 -6.48 -14.61 -55.75
N GLY A 677 -6.91 -15.69 -55.08
CA GLY A 677 -7.99 -16.55 -55.53
C GLY A 677 -9.37 -15.88 -55.55
N VAL A 678 -9.63 -14.94 -54.64
CA VAL A 678 -10.83 -14.09 -54.67
C VAL A 678 -10.72 -13.02 -55.77
N ARG A 679 -9.56 -12.40 -56.00
CA ARG A 679 -9.35 -11.52 -57.16
C ARG A 679 -9.47 -12.24 -58.50
N ALA A 680 -9.03 -13.50 -58.59
CA ALA A 680 -9.18 -14.33 -59.79
C ALA A 680 -10.64 -14.77 -60.03
N ARG A 681 -11.48 -14.86 -58.98
CA ARG A 681 -12.92 -15.16 -59.13
C ARG A 681 -13.82 -13.93 -59.29
N VAL A 682 -13.36 -12.73 -58.94
CA VAL A 682 -14.12 -11.47 -59.10
C VAL A 682 -13.87 -10.81 -60.48
N GLY A 683 -13.05 -11.43 -61.35
CA GLY A 683 -12.81 -10.98 -62.73
C GLY A 683 -13.81 -11.48 -63.78
N VAL A 684 -14.86 -12.24 -63.41
CA VAL A 684 -15.85 -12.76 -64.36
C VAL A 684 -17.26 -12.56 -63.81
N CYS A 685 -18.11 -11.93 -64.62
CA CYS A 685 -19.55 -11.67 -64.46
C CYS A 685 -19.96 -10.54 -63.50
N TRP A 686 -19.90 -9.31 -64.00
CA TRP A 686 -21.02 -8.37 -63.84
C TRP A 686 -21.97 -8.58 -65.03
N GLU A 687 -23.14 -9.15 -64.78
CA GLU A 687 -24.42 -8.83 -65.46
C GLU A 687 -25.56 -9.68 -64.88
N GLY A 688 -26.67 -9.03 -64.52
CA GLY A 688 -27.96 -9.69 -64.35
C GLY A 688 -28.42 -9.90 -62.90
N GLY A 689 -29.38 -9.09 -62.46
CA GLY A 689 -29.88 -9.04 -61.10
C GLY A 689 -30.66 -10.27 -60.62
N GLY A 690 -30.75 -10.39 -59.30
CA GLY A 690 -31.56 -11.40 -58.62
C GLY A 690 -31.36 -11.34 -57.11
N THR A 691 -32.24 -10.62 -56.43
CA THR A 691 -32.38 -10.52 -54.97
C THR A 691 -32.56 -11.89 -54.33
N PHE A 692 -31.81 -12.25 -53.27
CA PHE A 692 -32.31 -13.12 -52.19
C PHE A 692 -31.51 -12.94 -50.89
N LEU A 693 -32.25 -12.76 -49.79
CA LEU A 693 -31.82 -12.82 -48.38
C LEU A 693 -31.37 -14.23 -47.97
N PHE A 694 -30.41 -14.35 -47.04
CA PHE A 694 -30.32 -15.37 -45.97
C PHE A 694 -29.33 -14.83 -44.91
N THR A 695 -29.77 -14.38 -43.73
CA THR A 695 -29.95 -15.11 -42.44
C THR A 695 -28.79 -15.97 -41.96
N ALA A 696 -28.55 -15.82 -40.66
CA ALA A 696 -27.42 -16.26 -39.88
C ALA A 696 -27.45 -17.74 -39.49
N SER A 697 -26.24 -18.24 -39.17
CA SER A 697 -25.97 -19.21 -38.10
C SER A 697 -24.63 -18.86 -37.48
#